data_AF-A0A2A2F9I0-F1
#
_entry.id   AF-A0A2A2F9I0-F1
#
_cell.length_a   1.000
_cell.length_b   1.000
_cell.length_c   1.000
_cell.angle_alpha   90.00
_cell.angle_beta   90.00
_cell.angle_gamma   90.00
#
_symmetry.space_group_name_H-M   'P 1'
#
loop_
_entity.id
_entity.type
_entity.pdbx_description
1 polymer ?
#
loop_
_entity_poly.entity_id
_entity_poly.type
_entity_poly.pdbx_seq_one_letter_code
_entity_poly.pdbx_strand_id
1 'polypeptide(L)'
;MGLPRRTGIEWFSSLPACLILLLFVFFATTTDFHNKALQLGEYFWSGYYQLREDPERPDCNPMVDIESEVDRVAERRMDDEIAGLLGESEVDRKAVRRSVIAAQRACEAAHLQYQATKERITTPVRLYRSMEQGLAELTAVGLNWQRPLLILLVAICAATATLGRHQIAIRGIETRTDYRVSYSAQTIANLMLLASSWIYRNHVHQAMDVVPPARDMLNLLWVLCFAVLSAASVYRLLREPTDLRTGGSIPQALTTIPLYSVMCFISGAYFLSFGYMQGIGVYLGALMEHAEIFVNVALYVWAGMMLKQTRVATLVFDVFRPLRMPPELLATVAVVVAAIPTAYTGASGIFVIAAGAVIYHELRSAGARRQLALAATAMSGSMGVVLRPCLLVVVIAMLNREVTTDELFSWGAIVFALSAVLFFLVTMLVNRQSEMRLAPMGEAIPEMLQALRPLIPYALVVAAVVLAYSWGLGVGLDEFSAPRILPVMLLSILVFEAIRFRGRALPQTAGGQAHSGFEPSLRHATSDTTAEIGALLLLFGLSISLGGVIERAELMGLFPDSVASPWLAMGLMVLLLVGLGMIMDAFGAVILVSATVASFAYQSGIDPVHFWMVTLVAFELGYLTPPVSLNHLLTRQVVGDEEVRLARTEASGGSFYQRHERIVMPMVVMGTALVLVAFVPLLLYAL
;
A
#
# COMPACT_ATOMS: atom_id res chain seq x y z
N MET A 1 35.83 -1.36 18.54
CA MET A 1 34.52 -1.51 17.88
C MET A 1 33.48 -1.83 18.94
N GLY A 2 32.84 -0.82 19.52
CA GLY A 2 31.65 -1.04 20.34
C GLY A 2 30.45 -1.12 19.41
N LEU A 3 29.86 -2.31 19.25
CA LEU A 3 28.54 -2.41 18.64
C LEU A 3 27.59 -1.48 19.42
N PRO A 4 26.81 -0.61 18.76
CA PRO A 4 25.81 0.21 19.45
C PRO A 4 24.91 -0.73 20.26
N ARG A 5 24.83 -0.54 21.59
CA ARG A 5 24.00 -1.39 22.44
C ARG A 5 22.54 -1.24 22.00
N ARG A 6 22.00 -2.27 21.36
CA ARG A 6 20.58 -2.36 21.01
C ARG A 6 19.74 -2.46 22.28
N THR A 7 18.65 -1.72 22.34
CA THR A 7 17.69 -1.88 23.44
C THR A 7 16.97 -3.23 23.31
N GLY A 8 16.42 -3.75 24.42
CA GLY A 8 15.68 -5.02 24.40
C GLY A 8 14.50 -4.99 23.43
N ILE A 9 13.82 -3.85 23.31
CA ILE A 9 12.71 -3.66 22.36
C ILE A 9 13.20 -3.87 20.92
N GLU A 10 14.37 -3.34 20.58
CA GLU A 10 14.89 -3.42 19.21
C GLU A 10 15.37 -4.82 18.81
N TRP A 11 15.86 -5.62 19.76
CA TRP A 11 16.20 -7.01 19.50
C TRP A 11 14.98 -7.86 19.16
N PHE A 12 13.85 -7.62 19.84
CA PHE A 12 12.64 -8.42 19.70
C PHE A 12 11.64 -7.84 18.68
N SER A 13 11.88 -6.63 18.17
CA SER A 13 10.95 -5.92 17.29
C SER A 13 11.56 -5.57 15.93
N SER A 14 12.49 -4.61 15.89
CA SER A 14 12.94 -4.00 14.64
C SER A 14 13.80 -4.94 13.78
N LEU A 15 14.61 -5.81 14.40
CA LEU A 15 15.38 -6.81 13.65
C LEU A 15 14.50 -7.87 12.98
N PRO A 16 13.57 -8.54 13.70
CA PRO A 16 12.61 -9.45 13.07
C PRO A 16 11.81 -8.80 11.93
N ALA A 17 11.31 -7.57 12.14
CA ALA A 17 10.60 -6.83 11.10
C ALA A 17 11.49 -6.55 9.88
N CYS A 18 12.75 -6.15 10.09
CA CYS A 18 13.75 -5.96 9.02
C CYS A 18 13.95 -7.24 8.21
N LEU A 19 14.11 -8.39 8.88
CA LEU A 19 14.32 -9.68 8.22
C LEU A 19 13.10 -10.08 7.39
N ILE A 20 11.89 -9.88 7.91
CA ILE A 20 10.65 -10.17 7.17
C ILE A 20 10.53 -9.28 5.93
N LEU A 21 10.79 -7.97 6.05
CA LEU A 21 10.75 -7.03 4.91
C LEU A 21 11.80 -7.39 3.85
N LEU A 22 13.02 -7.71 4.26
CA LEU A 22 14.08 -8.19 3.35
C LEU A 22 13.70 -9.50 2.66
N LEU A 23 13.04 -10.40 3.38
CA LEU A 23 12.59 -11.68 2.85
C LEU A 23 11.43 -11.51 1.85
N PHE A 24 10.55 -10.53 2.06
CA PHE A 24 9.57 -10.13 1.03
C PHE A 24 10.25 -9.60 -0.22
N VAL A 25 11.22 -8.68 -0.10
CA VAL A 25 11.98 -8.17 -1.24
C VAL A 25 12.71 -9.31 -1.97
N PHE A 26 13.30 -10.24 -1.22
CA PHE A 26 14.00 -11.41 -1.76
C PHE A 26 13.08 -12.34 -2.55
N PHE A 27 11.93 -12.74 -1.98
CA PHE A 27 10.98 -13.61 -2.68
C PHE A 27 10.41 -12.94 -3.92
N ALA A 28 10.07 -11.66 -3.81
CA ALA A 28 9.50 -10.93 -4.93
C ALA A 28 10.52 -10.74 -6.06
N THR A 29 11.81 -10.53 -5.74
CA THR A 29 12.89 -10.51 -6.73
C THR A 29 13.15 -11.90 -7.33
N THR A 30 12.98 -12.97 -6.54
CA THR A 30 13.13 -14.36 -7.03
C THR A 30 12.11 -14.69 -8.12
N THR A 31 10.87 -14.20 -7.99
CA THR A 31 9.84 -14.30 -9.03
C THR A 31 10.31 -13.63 -10.33
N ASP A 32 10.92 -12.44 -10.24
CA ASP A 32 11.45 -11.72 -11.41
C ASP A 32 12.60 -12.52 -12.08
N PHE A 33 13.50 -13.11 -11.29
CA PHE A 33 14.54 -14.01 -11.79
C PHE A 33 13.96 -15.26 -12.47
N HIS A 34 12.93 -15.87 -11.90
CA HIS A 34 12.25 -17.03 -12.48
C HIS A 34 11.62 -16.67 -13.83
N ASN A 35 10.89 -15.55 -13.90
CA ASN A 35 10.30 -15.06 -15.15
C ASN A 35 11.35 -14.79 -16.22
N LYS A 36 12.49 -14.17 -15.85
CA LYS A 36 13.59 -13.92 -16.78
C LYS A 36 14.25 -15.23 -17.23
N ALA A 37 14.39 -16.21 -16.33
CA ALA A 37 14.86 -17.55 -16.69
C ALA A 37 13.91 -18.18 -17.72
N LEU A 38 12.60 -18.15 -17.53
CA LEU A 38 11.67 -18.70 -18.54
C LEU A 38 11.84 -18.03 -19.93
N GLN A 39 11.99 -16.71 -19.98
CA GLN A 39 12.23 -15.99 -21.23
C GLN A 39 13.56 -16.37 -21.90
N LEU A 40 14.63 -16.50 -21.11
CA LEU A 40 15.93 -16.95 -21.61
C LEU A 40 15.87 -18.40 -22.08
N GLY A 41 15.15 -19.26 -21.36
CA GLY A 41 14.87 -20.64 -21.74
C GLY A 41 14.23 -20.71 -23.12
N GLU A 42 13.17 -19.94 -23.35
CA GLU A 42 12.50 -19.87 -24.65
C GLU A 42 13.39 -19.31 -25.77
N TYR A 43 14.26 -18.33 -25.45
CA TYR A 43 15.21 -17.77 -26.41
C TYR A 43 16.28 -18.78 -26.85
N PHE A 44 16.82 -19.57 -25.92
CA PHE A 44 17.87 -20.57 -26.23
C PHE A 44 17.29 -21.89 -26.75
N TRP A 45 16.10 -22.29 -26.29
CA TRP A 45 15.41 -23.52 -26.66
C TRP A 45 13.95 -23.22 -27.01
N SER A 46 13.62 -23.25 -28.30
CA SER A 46 12.25 -22.96 -28.75
C SER A 46 11.22 -23.93 -28.17
N GLY A 47 10.13 -23.42 -27.61
CA GLY A 47 9.16 -24.24 -26.89
C GLY A 47 9.75 -24.88 -25.63
N TYR A 48 10.62 -24.16 -24.91
CA TYR A 48 11.24 -24.63 -23.67
C TYR A 48 10.19 -25.09 -22.66
N TYR A 49 9.00 -24.50 -22.69
CA TYR A 49 7.87 -24.90 -21.84
C TYR A 49 7.58 -26.41 -21.89
N GLN A 50 7.74 -27.07 -23.04
CA GLN A 50 7.56 -28.52 -23.21
C GLN A 50 8.72 -29.36 -22.66
N LEU A 51 9.88 -28.75 -22.45
CA LEU A 51 11.11 -29.38 -21.96
C LEU A 51 11.28 -29.25 -20.44
N ARG A 52 10.35 -28.55 -19.76
CA ARG A 52 10.35 -28.29 -18.31
C ARG A 52 9.98 -29.51 -17.47
N GLU A 53 9.24 -30.44 -18.05
CA GLU A 53 8.79 -31.67 -17.39
C GLU A 53 9.41 -32.88 -18.08
N ASP A 54 9.53 -33.98 -17.35
CA ASP A 54 9.99 -35.22 -17.97
C ASP A 54 8.88 -35.77 -18.85
N PRO A 55 9.16 -36.11 -20.11
CA PRO A 55 8.13 -36.61 -21.01
C PRO A 55 7.64 -37.96 -20.50
N GLU A 56 6.33 -38.06 -20.23
CA GLU A 56 5.68 -39.31 -19.86
C GLU A 56 5.51 -40.19 -21.10
N ARG A 57 5.75 -41.50 -20.94
CA ARG A 57 5.62 -42.45 -22.05
C ARG A 57 4.11 -42.70 -22.29
N PRO A 58 3.60 -42.53 -23.53
CA PRO A 58 2.21 -42.86 -23.82
C PRO A 58 1.95 -44.36 -23.60
N ASP A 59 0.90 -44.68 -22.83
CA ASP A 59 0.50 -46.07 -22.53
C ASP A 59 -0.21 -46.78 -23.70
N CYS A 60 -0.57 -46.02 -24.73
CA CYS A 60 -1.27 -46.55 -25.89
C CYS A 60 -0.30 -47.28 -26.84
N ASN A 61 -0.78 -48.36 -27.47
CA ASN A 61 -0.04 -49.07 -28.50
C ASN A 61 -0.28 -48.39 -29.87
N PRO A 62 0.77 -47.92 -30.57
CA PRO A 62 0.61 -47.31 -31.90
C PRO A 62 0.32 -48.35 -33.00
N MET A 63 0.64 -49.63 -32.76
CA MET A 63 0.43 -50.73 -33.71
C MET A 63 -0.71 -51.66 -33.23
N VAL A 64 -1.92 -51.11 -33.11
CA VAL A 64 -3.14 -51.89 -32.82
C VAL A 64 -3.76 -52.37 -34.12
N ASP A 65 -4.20 -53.63 -34.14
CA ASP A 65 -4.99 -54.16 -35.26
C ASP A 65 -6.42 -53.61 -35.18
N ILE A 66 -6.74 -52.72 -36.12
CA ILE A 66 -7.96 -51.90 -36.15
C ILE A 66 -9.22 -52.76 -36.12
N GLU A 67 -9.25 -53.88 -36.85
CA GLU A 67 -10.47 -54.68 -36.94
C GLU A 67 -10.74 -55.44 -35.64
N SER A 68 -9.68 -55.98 -35.01
CA SER A 68 -9.80 -56.68 -33.72
C SER A 68 -10.24 -55.76 -32.56
N GLU A 69 -9.77 -54.51 -32.55
CA GLU A 69 -10.12 -53.54 -31.51
C GLU A 69 -11.50 -52.92 -31.79
N VAL A 70 -11.92 -52.79 -33.05
CA VAL A 70 -13.28 -52.40 -33.42
C VAL A 70 -14.30 -53.44 -32.96
N ASP A 71 -14.02 -54.73 -33.15
CA ASP A 71 -14.89 -55.81 -32.68
C ASP A 71 -14.97 -55.80 -31.14
N ARG A 72 -13.83 -55.66 -30.46
CA ARG A 72 -13.78 -55.58 -28.99
C ARG A 72 -14.53 -54.37 -28.42
N VAL A 73 -14.39 -53.19 -29.02
CA VAL A 73 -15.08 -51.96 -28.59
C VAL A 73 -16.57 -52.01 -28.93
N ALA A 74 -16.93 -52.64 -30.06
CA ALA A 74 -18.32 -52.86 -30.42
C ALA A 74 -19.01 -53.83 -29.45
N GLU A 75 -18.38 -54.95 -29.11
CA GLU A 75 -18.90 -55.91 -28.11
C GLU A 75 -19.06 -55.25 -26.73
N ARG A 76 -18.08 -54.49 -26.28
CA ARG A 76 -18.12 -53.80 -24.98
C ARG A 76 -19.23 -52.75 -24.89
N ARG A 77 -19.56 -52.09 -26.01
CA ARG A 77 -20.69 -51.14 -26.10
C ARG A 77 -22.05 -51.83 -26.18
N MET A 78 -22.09 -53.08 -26.63
CA MET A 78 -23.32 -53.88 -26.59
C MET A 78 -23.63 -54.40 -25.18
N ASP A 79 -22.61 -54.60 -24.34
CA ASP A 79 -22.73 -55.02 -22.94
C ASP A 79 -22.95 -53.86 -21.93
N ASP A 80 -22.85 -52.60 -22.37
CA ASP A 80 -23.05 -51.43 -21.49
C ASP A 80 -24.55 -51.24 -21.16
N GLU A 81 -24.93 -51.58 -19.92
CA GLU A 81 -26.30 -51.55 -19.37
C GLU A 81 -27.02 -50.20 -19.53
N ILE A 82 -26.26 -49.10 -19.61
CA ILE A 82 -26.76 -47.73 -19.78
C ILE A 82 -27.15 -47.44 -21.24
N ALA A 83 -26.45 -48.02 -22.21
CA ALA A 83 -26.76 -47.86 -23.64
C ALA A 83 -28.08 -48.56 -24.01
N GLY A 84 -28.39 -49.68 -23.34
CA GLY A 84 -29.67 -50.38 -23.43
C GLY A 84 -30.87 -49.57 -22.88
N LEU A 85 -30.65 -48.63 -21.96
CA LEU A 85 -31.68 -47.74 -21.39
C LEU A 85 -32.01 -46.53 -22.28
N LEU A 86 -31.10 -46.12 -23.17
CA LEU A 86 -31.25 -44.95 -24.06
C LEU A 86 -31.82 -45.31 -25.45
N GLY A 87 -32.07 -46.59 -25.73
CA GLY A 87 -32.71 -47.04 -26.98
C GLY A 87 -31.80 -47.08 -28.22
N GLU A 88 -30.48 -46.90 -28.06
CA GLU A 88 -29.50 -47.04 -29.15
C GLU A 88 -29.20 -48.54 -29.39
N SER A 89 -30.08 -49.20 -30.15
CA SER A 89 -30.01 -50.66 -30.38
C SER A 89 -29.10 -51.09 -31.54
N GLU A 90 -28.48 -50.15 -32.27
CA GLU A 90 -27.55 -50.47 -33.35
C GLU A 90 -26.22 -49.72 -33.18
N VAL A 91 -25.20 -50.44 -32.73
CA VAL A 91 -23.82 -49.93 -32.70
C VAL A 91 -23.32 -49.80 -34.14
N ASP A 92 -23.26 -48.57 -34.66
CA ASP A 92 -22.68 -48.32 -36.00
C ASP A 92 -21.18 -48.64 -36.01
N ARG A 93 -20.85 -49.84 -36.51
CA ARG A 93 -19.47 -50.32 -36.66
C ARG A 93 -18.59 -49.36 -37.47
N LYS A 94 -19.15 -48.57 -38.41
CA LYS A 94 -18.37 -47.58 -39.16
C LYS A 94 -17.99 -46.38 -38.30
N ALA A 95 -18.87 -45.95 -37.40
CA ALA A 95 -18.57 -44.91 -36.42
C ALA A 95 -17.52 -45.39 -35.39
N VAL A 96 -17.64 -46.62 -34.89
CA VAL A 96 -16.63 -47.25 -34.01
C VAL A 96 -15.28 -47.30 -34.71
N ARG A 97 -15.23 -47.76 -35.97
CA ARG A 97 -14.00 -47.80 -36.77
C ARG A 97 -13.35 -46.44 -36.95
N ARG A 98 -14.13 -45.39 -37.23
CA ARG A 98 -13.62 -44.01 -37.31
C ARG A 98 -13.02 -43.54 -35.98
N SER A 99 -13.67 -43.86 -34.87
CA SER A 99 -13.19 -43.54 -33.52
C SER A 99 -11.88 -44.26 -33.19
N VAL A 100 -11.77 -45.55 -33.52
CA VAL A 100 -10.55 -46.36 -33.29
C VAL A 100 -9.39 -45.85 -34.15
N ILE A 101 -9.63 -45.52 -35.42
CA ILE A 101 -8.61 -44.91 -36.29
C ILE A 101 -8.17 -43.53 -35.76
N ALA A 102 -9.09 -42.71 -35.25
CA ALA A 102 -8.76 -41.43 -34.65
C ALA A 102 -7.92 -41.59 -33.37
N ALA A 103 -8.26 -42.57 -32.53
CA ALA A 103 -7.50 -42.91 -31.32
C ALA A 103 -6.09 -43.44 -31.65
N GLN A 104 -5.95 -44.27 -32.68
CA GLN A 104 -4.64 -44.72 -33.15
C GLN A 104 -3.78 -43.56 -33.64
N ARG A 105 -4.33 -42.66 -34.47
CA ARG A 105 -3.60 -41.46 -34.93
C ARG A 105 -3.19 -40.54 -33.79
N ALA A 106 -4.06 -40.36 -32.80
CA ALA A 106 -3.71 -39.61 -31.59
C ALA A 106 -2.57 -40.29 -30.81
N CYS A 107 -2.59 -41.61 -30.73
CA CYS A 107 -1.51 -42.39 -30.11
C CYS A 107 -0.18 -42.26 -30.87
N GLU A 108 -0.19 -42.39 -32.20
CA GLU A 108 0.99 -42.19 -33.04
C GLU A 108 1.56 -40.77 -32.86
N ALA A 109 0.70 -39.75 -32.90
CA ALA A 109 1.10 -38.36 -32.66
C ALA A 109 1.72 -38.17 -31.27
N ALA A 110 1.16 -38.80 -30.23
CA ALA A 110 1.70 -38.76 -28.87
C ALA A 110 3.09 -39.42 -28.77
N HIS A 111 3.30 -40.58 -29.42
CA HIS A 111 4.62 -41.23 -29.47
C HIS A 111 5.64 -40.41 -30.24
N LEU A 112 5.24 -39.78 -31.35
CA LEU A 112 6.11 -38.87 -32.11
C LEU A 112 6.50 -37.63 -31.31
N GLN A 113 5.54 -37.02 -30.60
CA GLN A 113 5.81 -35.90 -29.69
C GLN A 113 6.73 -36.31 -28.54
N TYR A 114 6.50 -37.49 -27.92
CA TYR A 114 7.36 -38.04 -26.88
C TYR A 114 8.81 -38.19 -27.37
N GLN A 115 9.01 -38.79 -28.55
CA GLN A 115 10.35 -38.95 -29.13
C GLN A 115 11.01 -37.61 -29.45
N ALA A 116 10.26 -36.70 -30.09
CA ALA A 116 10.75 -35.36 -30.42
C ALA A 116 11.16 -34.56 -29.17
N THR A 117 10.37 -34.61 -28.09
CA THR A 117 10.71 -33.95 -26.82
C THR A 117 11.92 -34.61 -26.16
N LYS A 118 11.98 -35.94 -26.12
CA LYS A 118 13.08 -36.69 -25.51
C LYS A 118 14.43 -36.42 -26.17
N GLU A 119 14.46 -36.31 -27.50
CA GLU A 119 15.68 -36.00 -28.25
C GLU A 119 16.20 -34.59 -28.00
N ARG A 120 15.30 -33.65 -27.69
CA ARG A 120 15.64 -32.24 -27.41
C ARG A 120 16.17 -32.03 -25.99
N ILE A 121 15.94 -32.96 -25.05
CA ILE A 121 16.46 -32.88 -23.67
C ILE A 121 17.94 -33.28 -23.63
N THR A 122 18.80 -32.31 -23.97
CA THR A 122 20.25 -32.41 -23.90
C THR A 122 20.78 -32.10 -22.49
N THR A 123 22.05 -32.44 -22.19
CA THR A 123 22.68 -32.14 -20.89
C THR A 123 22.60 -30.66 -20.48
N PRO A 124 22.82 -29.68 -21.38
CA PRO A 124 22.60 -28.27 -21.09
C PRO A 124 21.17 -27.94 -20.67
N VAL A 125 20.16 -28.55 -21.33
CA VAL A 125 18.74 -28.37 -20.98
C VAL A 125 18.45 -28.90 -19.58
N ARG A 126 19.01 -30.07 -19.22
CA ARG A 126 18.82 -30.63 -17.87
C ARG A 126 19.42 -29.74 -16.77
N LEU A 127 20.63 -29.21 -17.00
CA LEU A 127 21.26 -28.30 -16.05
C LEU A 127 20.44 -27.02 -15.91
N TYR A 128 20.03 -26.43 -17.02
CA TYR A 128 19.21 -25.22 -17.04
C TYR A 128 17.86 -25.41 -16.34
N ARG A 129 17.18 -26.52 -16.65
CA ARG A 129 15.93 -26.94 -16.00
C ARG A 129 16.10 -27.10 -14.50
N SER A 130 17.17 -27.70 -14.02
CA SER A 130 17.40 -27.85 -12.57
C SER A 130 17.53 -26.50 -11.85
N MET A 131 18.20 -25.52 -12.48
CA MET A 131 18.31 -24.16 -11.96
C MET A 131 16.96 -23.44 -11.98
N GLU A 132 16.23 -23.51 -13.10
CA GLU A 132 14.92 -22.86 -13.28
C GLU A 132 13.85 -23.45 -12.35
N GLN A 133 13.81 -24.77 -12.18
CA GLN A 133 12.94 -25.45 -11.22
C GLN A 133 13.30 -25.08 -9.78
N GLY A 134 14.60 -24.94 -9.44
CA GLY A 134 15.02 -24.42 -8.14
C GLY A 134 14.49 -23.00 -7.87
N LEU A 135 14.48 -22.13 -8.88
CA LEU A 135 13.86 -20.81 -8.78
C LEU A 135 12.33 -20.89 -8.66
N ALA A 136 11.69 -21.84 -9.35
CA ALA A 136 10.26 -22.10 -9.27
C ALA A 136 9.83 -22.53 -7.86
N GLU A 137 10.58 -23.46 -7.26
CA GLU A 137 10.36 -23.93 -5.88
C GLU A 137 10.52 -22.79 -4.87
N LEU A 138 11.57 -21.98 -5.00
CA LEU A 138 11.77 -20.80 -4.14
C LEU A 138 10.62 -19.80 -4.28
N THR A 139 10.12 -19.59 -5.50
CA THR A 139 8.95 -18.73 -5.76
C THR A 139 7.69 -19.30 -5.09
N ALA A 140 7.46 -20.60 -5.20
CA ALA A 140 6.33 -21.29 -4.56
C ALA A 140 6.41 -21.21 -3.03
N VAL A 141 7.60 -21.37 -2.45
CA VAL A 141 7.84 -21.15 -1.01
C VAL A 141 7.48 -19.72 -0.63
N GLY A 142 7.91 -18.72 -1.41
CA GLY A 142 7.59 -17.31 -1.17
C GLY A 142 6.09 -17.03 -1.15
N LEU A 143 5.35 -17.54 -2.15
CA LEU A 143 3.90 -17.38 -2.25
C LEU A 143 3.15 -18.05 -1.08
N ASN A 144 3.59 -19.24 -0.67
CA ASN A 144 3.00 -19.96 0.47
C ASN A 144 3.25 -19.25 1.80
N TRP A 145 4.44 -18.69 2.00
CA TRP A 145 4.81 -18.00 3.24
C TRP A 145 4.39 -16.53 3.29
N GLN A 146 3.94 -15.95 2.18
CA GLN A 146 3.58 -14.52 2.12
C GLN A 146 2.52 -14.13 3.17
N ARG A 147 1.41 -14.88 3.24
CA ARG A 147 0.31 -14.64 4.19
C ARG A 147 0.73 -14.80 5.66
N PRO A 148 1.36 -15.91 6.10
CA PRO A 148 1.79 -16.04 7.48
C PRO A 148 2.86 -15.02 7.88
N LEU A 149 3.78 -14.67 6.98
CA LEU A 149 4.77 -13.61 7.23
C LEU A 149 4.13 -12.24 7.41
N LEU A 150 3.07 -11.94 6.65
CA LEU A 150 2.32 -10.70 6.82
C LEU A 150 1.65 -10.63 8.20
N ILE A 151 1.00 -11.71 8.67
CA ILE A 151 0.41 -11.74 10.02
C ILE A 151 1.50 -11.57 11.09
N LEU A 152 2.64 -12.24 10.92
CA LEU A 152 3.77 -12.11 11.83
C LEU A 152 4.32 -10.67 11.85
N LEU A 153 4.44 -10.04 10.68
CA LEU A 153 4.84 -8.64 10.56
C LEU A 153 3.85 -7.74 11.30
N VAL A 154 2.53 -7.91 11.07
CA VAL A 154 1.47 -7.16 11.76
C VAL A 154 1.59 -7.35 13.27
N ALA A 155 1.73 -8.58 13.76
CA ALA A 155 1.82 -8.87 15.19
C ALA A 155 3.01 -8.16 15.85
N ILE A 156 4.20 -8.26 15.26
CA ILE A 156 5.43 -7.65 15.78
C ILE A 156 5.31 -6.12 15.73
N CYS A 157 4.90 -5.58 14.57
CA CYS A 157 4.81 -4.14 14.34
C CYS A 157 3.75 -3.50 15.24
N ALA A 158 2.55 -4.07 15.32
CA ALA A 158 1.46 -3.53 16.12
C ALA A 158 1.74 -3.64 17.63
N ALA A 159 2.39 -4.72 18.09
CA ALA A 159 2.82 -4.83 19.48
C ALA A 159 3.85 -3.74 19.82
N THR A 160 4.77 -3.48 18.88
CA THR A 160 5.77 -2.41 19.02
C THR A 160 5.14 -1.03 19.04
N ALA A 161 4.19 -0.75 18.15
CA ALA A 161 3.45 0.51 18.12
C ALA A 161 2.68 0.74 19.44
N THR A 162 2.05 -0.31 19.96
CA THR A 162 1.33 -0.31 21.25
C THR A 162 2.28 -0.06 22.42
N LEU A 163 3.44 -0.73 22.42
CA LEU A 163 4.46 -0.51 23.44
C LEU A 163 5.13 0.85 23.29
N GLY A 164 5.23 1.42 22.10
CA GLY A 164 5.94 2.67 21.82
C GLY A 164 5.13 3.96 22.01
N ARG A 165 3.81 3.87 22.24
CA ARG A 165 2.86 5.02 22.19
C ARG A 165 2.82 5.70 20.79
N HIS A 166 3.03 4.94 19.72
CA HIS A 166 3.06 5.44 18.33
C HIS A 166 1.77 5.16 17.54
N GLN A 167 0.67 4.87 18.22
CA GLN A 167 -0.61 4.63 17.55
C GLN A 167 -1.21 5.95 17.03
N ILE A 168 -1.89 5.88 15.87
CA ILE A 168 -2.52 7.04 15.24
C ILE A 168 -3.78 7.43 16.02
N ALA A 169 -3.74 8.60 16.66
CA ALA A 169 -4.84 9.18 17.44
C ALA A 169 -5.01 10.67 17.12
N ILE A 170 -6.21 11.21 17.37
CA ILE A 170 -6.52 12.64 17.12
C ILE A 170 -5.66 13.56 17.99
N ARG A 171 -5.33 13.10 19.20
CA ARG A 171 -4.45 13.81 20.14
C ARG A 171 -3.46 12.84 20.77
N GLY A 172 -2.20 13.27 20.88
CA GLY A 172 -1.18 12.54 21.62
C GLY A 172 -1.47 12.47 23.13
N ILE A 173 -0.92 11.45 23.80
CA ILE A 173 -1.10 11.24 25.24
C ILE A 173 -0.18 12.22 26.00
N GLU A 174 -0.77 13.16 26.75
CA GLU A 174 -0.01 14.14 27.56
C GLU A 174 -0.19 13.93 29.06
N THR A 175 -1.39 13.53 29.49
CA THR A 175 -1.75 13.40 30.90
C THR A 175 -1.92 11.94 31.33
N ARG A 176 -1.92 11.69 32.64
CA ARG A 176 -2.18 10.35 33.19
C ARG A 176 -3.59 9.84 32.88
N THR A 177 -4.58 10.73 32.84
CA THR A 177 -5.95 10.32 32.48
C THR A 177 -6.04 9.91 31.01
N ASP A 178 -5.38 10.65 30.11
CA ASP A 178 -5.25 10.28 28.69
C ASP A 178 -4.62 8.90 28.53
N TYR A 179 -3.56 8.61 29.29
CA TYR A 179 -2.85 7.33 29.23
C TYR A 179 -3.76 6.16 29.64
N ARG A 180 -4.46 6.29 30.77
CA ARG A 180 -5.36 5.24 31.28
C ARG A 180 -6.52 4.98 30.33
N VAL A 181 -7.16 6.03 29.82
CA VAL A 181 -8.30 5.92 28.89
C VAL A 181 -7.87 5.31 27.56
N SER A 182 -6.73 5.75 27.01
CA SER A 182 -6.23 5.22 25.74
C SER A 182 -5.86 3.74 25.83
N TYR A 183 -5.10 3.33 26.87
CA TYR A 183 -4.68 1.93 27.01
C TYR A 183 -5.81 1.00 27.51
N SER A 184 -6.79 1.50 28.26
CA SER A 184 -7.98 0.71 28.59
C SER A 184 -8.81 0.45 27.33
N ALA A 185 -9.03 1.47 26.49
CA ALA A 185 -9.71 1.34 25.22
C ALA A 185 -8.98 0.36 24.28
N GLN A 186 -7.67 0.49 24.10
CA GLN A 186 -6.87 -0.45 23.30
C GLN A 186 -6.98 -1.88 23.82
N THR A 187 -6.97 -2.07 25.14
CA THR A 187 -7.12 -3.41 25.74
C THR A 187 -8.47 -4.03 25.44
N ILE A 188 -9.56 -3.28 25.59
CA ILE A 188 -10.91 -3.78 25.28
C ILE A 188 -11.01 -4.11 23.79
N ALA A 189 -10.53 -3.22 22.91
CA ALA A 189 -10.55 -3.45 21.47
C ALA A 189 -9.75 -4.70 21.07
N ASN A 190 -8.53 -4.87 21.61
CA ASN A 190 -7.69 -6.03 21.33
C ASN A 190 -8.33 -7.34 21.84
N LEU A 191 -9.01 -7.31 23.00
CA LEU A 191 -9.76 -8.45 23.52
C LEU A 191 -10.98 -8.78 22.65
N MET A 192 -11.68 -7.78 22.10
CA MET A 192 -12.76 -8.00 21.14
C MET A 192 -12.25 -8.66 19.86
N LEU A 193 -11.11 -8.21 19.34
CA LEU A 193 -10.45 -8.81 18.16
C LEU A 193 -10.03 -10.26 18.42
N LEU A 194 -9.46 -10.53 19.60
CA LEU A 194 -9.09 -11.87 20.05
C LEU A 194 -10.32 -12.78 20.12
N ALA A 195 -11.39 -12.33 20.79
CA ALA A 195 -12.62 -13.09 20.93
C ALA A 195 -13.25 -13.38 19.56
N SER A 196 -13.35 -12.37 18.70
CA SER A 196 -13.91 -12.52 17.35
C SER A 196 -13.12 -13.52 16.50
N SER A 197 -11.78 -13.43 16.53
CA SER A 197 -10.90 -14.34 15.79
C SER A 197 -10.94 -15.77 16.32
N TRP A 198 -11.05 -15.94 17.64
CA TRP A 198 -11.22 -17.25 18.28
C TRP A 198 -12.55 -17.90 17.90
N ILE A 199 -13.65 -17.14 17.98
CA ILE A 199 -14.98 -17.61 17.62
C ILE A 199 -15.04 -17.96 16.12
N TYR A 200 -14.44 -17.13 15.25
CA TYR A 200 -14.33 -17.43 13.82
C TYR A 200 -13.61 -18.75 13.56
N ARG A 201 -12.44 -18.98 14.20
CA ARG A 201 -11.70 -20.23 14.07
C ARG A 201 -12.55 -21.43 14.49
N ASN A 202 -13.23 -21.35 15.63
CA ASN A 202 -14.09 -22.44 16.11
C ASN A 202 -15.25 -22.73 15.16
N HIS A 203 -15.88 -21.70 14.60
CA HIS A 203 -16.92 -21.88 13.58
C HIS A 203 -16.40 -22.58 12.32
N VAL A 204 -15.17 -22.27 11.87
CA VAL A 204 -14.56 -22.94 10.71
C VAL A 204 -14.33 -24.43 10.97
N HIS A 205 -13.90 -24.80 12.18
CA HIS A 205 -13.74 -26.21 12.59
C HIS A 205 -15.07 -26.95 12.78
N GLN A 206 -16.13 -26.25 13.17
CA GLN A 206 -17.47 -26.85 13.29
C GLN A 206 -18.16 -27.02 11.93
N ALA A 207 -17.87 -26.13 10.98
CA ALA A 207 -18.50 -26.14 9.66
C ALA A 207 -17.85 -27.11 8.66
N MET A 208 -16.59 -27.51 8.88
CA MET A 208 -15.86 -28.43 8.00
C MET A 208 -15.27 -29.60 8.78
N ASP A 209 -15.60 -30.84 8.40
CA ASP A 209 -15.05 -32.06 9.00
C ASP A 209 -13.52 -32.16 8.88
N VAL A 210 -12.94 -31.60 7.80
CA VAL A 210 -11.49 -31.51 7.59
C VAL A 210 -11.12 -30.10 7.15
N VAL A 211 -10.56 -29.30 8.07
CA VAL A 211 -10.04 -27.96 7.76
C VAL A 211 -8.64 -28.09 7.13
N PRO A 212 -8.37 -27.48 5.95
CA PRO A 212 -7.03 -27.47 5.38
C PRO A 212 -5.99 -26.88 6.35
N PRO A 213 -4.83 -27.53 6.54
CA PRO A 213 -3.85 -27.13 7.57
C PRO A 213 -3.34 -25.69 7.36
N ALA A 214 -3.21 -25.26 6.10
CA ALA A 214 -2.81 -23.89 5.78
C ALA A 214 -3.81 -22.84 6.28
N ARG A 215 -5.12 -23.12 6.19
CA ARG A 215 -6.18 -22.20 6.63
C ARG A 215 -6.26 -22.16 8.15
N ASP A 216 -6.15 -23.30 8.83
CA ASP A 216 -6.13 -23.31 10.30
C ASP A 216 -4.90 -22.59 10.87
N MET A 217 -3.74 -22.76 10.24
CA MET A 217 -2.52 -22.04 10.61
C MET A 217 -2.72 -20.52 10.56
N LEU A 218 -3.34 -19.98 9.51
CA LEU A 218 -3.62 -18.55 9.39
C LEU A 218 -4.56 -18.06 10.50
N ASN A 219 -5.63 -18.80 10.78
CA ASN A 219 -6.57 -18.44 11.85
C ASN A 219 -5.90 -18.47 13.23
N LEU A 220 -5.04 -19.46 13.49
CA LEU A 220 -4.27 -19.55 14.73
C LEU A 220 -3.28 -18.38 14.88
N LEU A 221 -2.61 -17.98 13.80
CA LEU A 221 -1.70 -16.84 13.81
C LEU A 221 -2.43 -15.53 14.15
N TRP A 222 -3.65 -15.33 13.64
CA TRP A 222 -4.47 -14.17 14.02
C TRP A 222 -4.85 -14.16 15.50
N VAL A 223 -5.30 -15.31 16.02
CA VAL A 223 -5.58 -15.48 17.46
C VAL A 223 -4.33 -15.13 18.29
N LEU A 224 -3.16 -15.67 17.90
CA LEU A 224 -1.90 -15.39 18.59
C LEU A 224 -1.54 -13.89 18.51
N CYS A 225 -1.70 -13.28 17.34
CA CYS A 225 -1.47 -11.84 17.13
C CYS A 225 -2.28 -10.99 18.11
N PHE A 226 -3.60 -11.20 18.17
CA PHE A 226 -4.46 -10.42 19.08
C PHE A 226 -4.26 -10.76 20.56
N ALA A 227 -3.84 -11.99 20.88
CA ALA A 227 -3.43 -12.34 22.24
C ALA A 227 -2.18 -11.56 22.67
N VAL A 228 -1.17 -11.46 21.80
CA VAL A 228 0.04 -10.66 22.05
C VAL A 228 -0.28 -9.18 22.18
N LEU A 229 -1.15 -8.64 21.32
CA LEU A 229 -1.57 -7.23 21.40
C LEU A 229 -2.34 -6.93 22.69
N SER A 230 -3.24 -7.83 23.10
CA SER A 230 -3.96 -7.73 24.37
C SER A 230 -2.99 -7.76 25.56
N ALA A 231 -2.01 -8.66 25.54
CA ALA A 231 -0.99 -8.72 26.59
C ALA A 231 -0.12 -7.45 26.63
N ALA A 232 0.28 -6.90 25.47
CA ALA A 232 1.07 -5.68 25.38
C ALA A 232 0.32 -4.45 25.91
N SER A 233 -0.98 -4.32 25.59
CA SER A 233 -1.81 -3.22 26.08
C SER A 233 -2.08 -3.33 27.58
N VAL A 234 -2.34 -4.54 28.09
CA VAL A 234 -2.48 -4.80 29.54
C VAL A 234 -1.19 -4.49 30.28
N TYR A 235 -0.03 -4.91 29.76
CA TYR A 235 1.27 -4.61 30.36
C TYR A 235 1.49 -3.10 30.50
N ARG A 236 1.15 -2.32 29.46
CA ARG A 236 1.22 -0.85 29.49
C ARG A 236 0.21 -0.23 30.44
N LEU A 237 -0.99 -0.78 30.54
CA LEU A 237 -2.00 -0.32 31.50
C LEU A 237 -1.56 -0.53 32.96
N LEU A 238 -0.84 -1.63 33.25
CA LEU A 238 -0.32 -1.93 34.58
C LEU A 238 0.96 -1.14 34.93
N ARG A 239 1.74 -0.69 33.95
CA ARG A 239 2.98 0.09 34.15
C ARG A 239 2.89 1.46 33.51
N GLU A 240 2.43 2.43 34.32
CA GLU A 240 2.39 3.84 33.94
C GLU A 240 3.80 4.45 33.90
N PRO A 241 4.17 5.19 32.83
CA PRO A 241 5.42 5.90 32.77
C PRO A 241 5.39 7.19 33.63
N THR A 242 6.55 7.59 34.13
CA THR A 242 6.71 8.70 35.08
C THR A 242 6.76 10.08 34.42
N ASP A 243 6.81 10.14 33.09
CA ASP A 243 6.95 11.34 32.26
C ASP A 243 5.64 12.12 32.03
N LEU A 244 4.51 11.61 32.52
CA LEU A 244 3.18 12.15 32.25
C LEU A 244 2.78 13.29 33.20
N ARG A 245 2.16 14.35 32.65
CA ARG A 245 1.63 15.46 33.44
C ARG A 245 0.47 14.99 34.31
N THR A 246 0.38 15.53 35.53
CA THR A 246 -0.73 15.27 36.45
C THR A 246 -1.97 16.07 36.02
N GLY A 247 -3.14 15.41 35.99
CA GLY A 247 -4.42 16.02 35.61
C GLY A 247 -5.07 15.40 34.36
N GLY A 248 -5.95 16.17 33.72
CA GLY A 248 -6.67 15.84 32.49
C GLY A 248 -8.17 15.57 32.69
N SER A 249 -8.93 15.67 31.61
CA SER A 249 -10.39 15.54 31.60
C SER A 249 -10.82 14.36 30.73
N ILE A 250 -11.78 13.56 31.21
CA ILE A 250 -12.27 12.37 30.49
C ILE A 250 -12.74 12.68 29.04
N PRO A 251 -13.49 13.77 28.75
CA PRO A 251 -13.93 14.05 27.39
C PRO A 251 -12.77 14.30 26.42
N GLN A 252 -11.71 14.97 26.89
CA GLN A 252 -10.51 15.18 26.10
C GLN A 252 -9.69 13.88 25.95
N ALA A 253 -9.68 13.04 26.98
CA ALA A 253 -8.99 11.75 26.96
C ALA A 253 -9.61 10.78 25.94
N LEU A 254 -10.91 10.90 25.60
CA LEU A 254 -11.50 10.10 24.51
C LEU A 254 -10.85 10.38 23.14
N THR A 255 -10.31 11.58 22.93
CA THR A 255 -9.61 11.94 21.68
C THR A 255 -8.21 11.34 21.56
N THR A 256 -7.69 10.71 22.64
CA THR A 256 -6.40 9.99 22.64
C THR A 256 -6.56 8.49 22.40
N ILE A 257 -7.79 8.01 22.23
CA ILE A 257 -8.05 6.63 21.82
C ILE A 257 -7.59 6.47 20.35
N PRO A 258 -6.76 5.46 20.05
CA PRO A 258 -6.34 5.20 18.68
C PRO A 258 -7.50 4.95 17.73
N LEU A 259 -7.37 5.43 16.49
CA LEU A 259 -8.42 5.29 15.48
C LEU A 259 -8.83 3.84 15.23
N TYR A 260 -7.86 2.90 15.19
CA TYR A 260 -8.17 1.48 15.02
C TYR A 260 -9.06 0.93 16.14
N SER A 261 -8.87 1.41 17.39
CA SER A 261 -9.70 0.99 18.53
C SER A 261 -11.11 1.55 18.42
N VAL A 262 -11.25 2.81 17.98
CA VAL A 262 -12.57 3.42 17.72
C VAL A 262 -13.31 2.64 16.63
N MET A 263 -12.64 2.32 15.52
CA MET A 263 -13.22 1.52 14.42
C MET A 263 -13.57 0.10 14.87
N CYS A 264 -12.75 -0.51 15.72
CA CYS A 264 -13.04 -1.81 16.33
C CYS A 264 -14.29 -1.75 17.22
N PHE A 265 -14.49 -0.68 18.00
CA PHE A 265 -15.69 -0.52 18.82
C PHE A 265 -16.93 -0.33 17.97
N ILE A 266 -16.87 0.50 16.94
CA ILE A 266 -18.01 0.72 16.03
C ILE A 266 -18.38 -0.60 15.35
N SER A 267 -17.40 -1.27 14.75
CA SER A 267 -17.64 -2.50 14.00
C SER A 267 -18.09 -3.64 14.92
N GLY A 268 -17.44 -3.79 16.07
CA GLY A 268 -17.77 -4.81 17.05
C GLY A 268 -19.13 -4.59 17.71
N ALA A 269 -19.51 -3.36 18.03
CA ALA A 269 -20.84 -3.06 18.56
C ALA A 269 -21.94 -3.40 17.55
N TYR A 270 -21.74 -3.06 16.27
CA TYR A 270 -22.66 -3.42 15.19
C TYR A 270 -22.78 -4.95 15.05
N PHE A 271 -21.66 -5.66 14.89
CA PHE A 271 -21.72 -7.12 14.72
C PHE A 271 -22.30 -7.84 15.94
N LEU A 272 -22.05 -7.33 17.15
CA LEU A 272 -22.64 -7.86 18.37
C LEU A 272 -24.15 -7.62 18.43
N SER A 273 -24.65 -6.45 17.99
CA SER A 273 -26.09 -6.17 18.00
C SER A 273 -26.90 -7.07 17.06
N PHE A 274 -26.26 -7.61 16.01
CA PHE A 274 -26.85 -8.59 15.09
C PHE A 274 -26.52 -10.05 15.46
N GLY A 275 -25.89 -10.31 16.62
CA GLY A 275 -25.55 -11.66 17.07
C GLY A 275 -24.41 -12.32 16.29
N TYR A 276 -23.65 -11.57 15.49
CA TYR A 276 -22.59 -12.08 14.61
C TYR A 276 -21.19 -11.80 15.18
N MET A 277 -20.84 -12.43 16.31
CA MET A 277 -19.60 -12.14 17.05
C MET A 277 -18.30 -12.40 16.27
N GLN A 278 -18.34 -13.26 15.25
CA GLN A 278 -17.23 -13.56 14.34
C GLN A 278 -16.98 -12.48 13.28
N GLY A 279 -17.83 -11.45 13.18
CA GLY A 279 -17.82 -10.53 12.05
C GLY A 279 -16.49 -9.81 11.82
N ILE A 280 -15.87 -9.32 12.89
CA ILE A 280 -14.55 -8.66 12.76
C ILE A 280 -13.50 -9.65 12.25
N GLY A 281 -13.47 -10.87 12.80
CA GLY A 281 -12.55 -11.93 12.35
C GLY A 281 -12.73 -12.33 10.89
N VAL A 282 -13.97 -12.29 10.38
CA VAL A 282 -14.28 -12.59 8.97
C VAL A 282 -13.72 -11.51 8.03
N TYR A 283 -13.99 -10.24 8.31
CA TYR A 283 -13.48 -9.14 7.48
C TYR A 283 -11.97 -8.94 7.60
N LEU A 284 -11.36 -9.31 8.73
CA LEU A 284 -9.90 -9.42 8.84
C LEU A 284 -9.33 -10.57 7.99
N GLY A 285 -10.12 -11.60 7.71
CA GLY A 285 -9.78 -12.63 6.73
C GLY A 285 -9.59 -12.06 5.32
N ALA A 286 -10.34 -11.03 4.94
CA ALA A 286 -10.16 -10.34 3.66
C ALA A 286 -8.79 -9.63 3.54
N LEU A 287 -8.15 -9.27 4.66
CA LEU A 287 -6.76 -8.81 4.67
C LEU A 287 -5.80 -9.86 4.06
N MET A 288 -6.10 -11.15 4.24
CA MET A 288 -5.30 -12.26 3.71
C MET A 288 -5.53 -12.53 2.24
N GLU A 289 -6.74 -12.25 1.75
CA GLU A 289 -7.06 -12.34 0.32
C GLU A 289 -6.29 -11.30 -0.47
N HIS A 290 -6.10 -10.11 0.10
CA HIS A 290 -5.34 -9.00 -0.49
C HIS A 290 -3.94 -8.82 0.13
N ALA A 291 -3.29 -9.90 0.57
CA ALA A 291 -2.01 -9.85 1.28
C ALA A 291 -0.90 -9.10 0.50
N GLU A 292 -0.88 -9.20 -0.83
CA GLU A 292 0.07 -8.50 -1.69
C GLU A 292 0.01 -6.97 -1.52
N ILE A 293 -1.20 -6.40 -1.45
CA ILE A 293 -1.39 -4.95 -1.28
C ILE A 293 -0.76 -4.51 0.05
N PHE A 294 -1.03 -5.23 1.14
CA PHE A 294 -0.50 -4.87 2.46
C PHE A 294 1.02 -5.05 2.58
N VAL A 295 1.58 -6.06 1.93
CA VAL A 295 3.04 -6.24 1.82
C VAL A 295 3.64 -5.06 1.05
N ASN A 296 3.04 -4.67 -0.08
CA ASN A 296 3.50 -3.53 -0.85
C ASN A 296 3.45 -2.24 -0.03
N VAL A 297 2.36 -1.97 0.70
CA VAL A 297 2.27 -0.84 1.64
C VAL A 297 3.43 -0.87 2.63
N ALA A 298 3.69 -2.01 3.27
CA ALA A 298 4.77 -2.15 4.24
C ALA A 298 6.16 -1.84 3.64
N LEU A 299 6.42 -2.29 2.41
CA LEU A 299 7.66 -1.99 1.68
C LEU A 299 7.77 -0.51 1.32
N TYR A 300 6.67 0.14 0.94
CA TYR A 300 6.59 1.57 0.68
C TYR A 300 6.82 2.42 1.94
N VAL A 301 6.24 2.02 3.08
CA VAL A 301 6.52 2.66 4.39
C VAL A 301 8.01 2.56 4.70
N TRP A 302 8.59 1.37 4.53
CA TRP A 302 10.00 1.15 4.80
C TRP A 302 10.90 1.99 3.89
N ALA A 303 10.58 2.07 2.60
CA ALA A 303 11.23 2.96 1.65
C ALA A 303 11.14 4.43 2.11
N GLY A 304 9.97 4.92 2.51
CA GLY A 304 9.81 6.27 3.05
C GLY A 304 10.71 6.56 4.26
N MET A 305 10.77 5.64 5.23
CA MET A 305 11.61 5.82 6.42
C MET A 305 13.10 5.67 6.13
N MET A 306 13.48 4.92 5.11
CA MET A 306 14.86 4.91 4.61
C MET A 306 15.22 6.22 3.89
N LEU A 307 14.30 6.78 3.10
CA LEU A 307 14.48 8.10 2.47
C LEU A 307 14.75 9.18 3.52
N LYS A 308 14.04 9.15 4.66
CA LYS A 308 14.28 10.04 5.83
C LYS A 308 15.71 9.97 6.37
N GLN A 309 16.37 8.81 6.27
CA GLN A 309 17.75 8.62 6.72
C GLN A 309 18.80 9.08 5.70
N THR A 310 18.37 9.36 4.46
CA THR A 310 19.24 9.83 3.37
C THR A 310 19.33 11.35 3.35
N ARG A 311 20.34 11.89 2.66
CA ARG A 311 20.46 13.34 2.42
C ARG A 311 19.72 13.82 1.17
N VAL A 312 19.04 12.94 0.44
CA VAL A 312 18.45 13.27 -0.86
C VAL A 312 17.44 14.41 -0.74
N ALA A 313 16.55 14.35 0.25
CA ALA A 313 15.52 15.37 0.44
C ALA A 313 16.12 16.78 0.66
N THR A 314 17.10 16.91 1.56
CA THR A 314 17.74 18.20 1.84
C THR A 314 18.54 18.72 0.65
N LEU A 315 19.25 17.85 -0.06
CA LEU A 315 20.00 18.21 -1.26
C LEU A 315 19.10 18.72 -2.39
N VAL A 316 17.91 18.14 -2.56
CA VAL A 316 16.93 18.61 -3.53
C VAL A 316 16.44 20.01 -3.16
N PHE A 317 16.17 20.30 -1.87
CA PHE A 317 15.81 21.64 -1.42
C PHE A 317 16.95 22.66 -1.61
N ASP A 318 18.20 22.25 -1.39
CA ASP A 318 19.38 23.11 -1.58
C ASP A 318 19.51 23.62 -3.02
N VAL A 319 19.02 22.88 -4.03
CA VAL A 319 18.98 23.32 -5.43
C VAL A 319 18.12 24.57 -5.61
N PHE A 320 17.03 24.71 -4.84
CA PHE A 320 16.10 25.84 -4.98
C PHE A 320 16.46 27.04 -4.10
N ARG A 321 17.31 26.88 -3.09
CA ARG A 321 17.73 27.96 -2.17
C ARG A 321 18.32 29.20 -2.87
N PRO A 322 19.16 29.09 -3.92
CA PRO A 322 19.74 30.24 -4.61
C PRO A 322 18.72 31.21 -5.23
N LEU A 323 17.50 30.75 -5.53
CA LEU A 323 16.46 31.61 -6.12
C LEU A 323 15.91 32.66 -5.13
N ARG A 324 16.19 32.50 -3.82
CA ARG A 324 15.73 33.39 -2.73
C ARG A 324 14.25 33.74 -2.86
N MET A 325 13.44 32.72 -3.16
CA MET A 325 12.00 32.88 -3.39
C MET A 325 11.29 33.40 -2.14
N PRO A 326 10.19 34.18 -2.30
CA PRO A 326 9.33 34.48 -1.19
C PRO A 326 8.76 33.19 -0.58
N PRO A 327 8.49 33.15 0.74
CA PRO A 327 8.10 31.92 1.44
C PRO A 327 6.85 31.25 0.86
N GLU A 328 5.89 32.03 0.35
CA GLU A 328 4.67 31.54 -0.27
C GLU A 328 4.93 30.84 -1.61
N LEU A 329 5.90 31.32 -2.40
CA LEU A 329 6.31 30.67 -3.65
C LEU A 329 7.15 29.43 -3.35
N LEU A 330 8.04 29.52 -2.35
CA LEU A 330 8.82 28.38 -1.89
C LEU A 330 7.90 27.26 -1.39
N ALA A 331 6.79 27.58 -0.70
CA ALA A 331 5.79 26.59 -0.30
C ALA A 331 5.18 25.86 -1.51
N THR A 332 4.84 26.58 -2.58
CA THR A 332 4.36 25.97 -3.82
C THR A 332 5.40 25.05 -4.45
N VAL A 333 6.65 25.52 -4.58
CA VAL A 333 7.73 24.71 -5.14
C VAL A 333 8.00 23.48 -4.27
N ALA A 334 8.01 23.64 -2.94
CA ALA A 334 8.21 22.56 -2.00
C ALA A 334 7.15 21.46 -2.16
N VAL A 335 5.88 21.83 -2.29
CA VAL A 335 4.78 20.88 -2.47
C VAL A 335 4.85 20.18 -3.84
N VAL A 336 5.15 20.91 -4.91
CA VAL A 336 5.30 20.33 -6.26
C VAL A 336 6.49 19.36 -6.32
N VAL A 337 7.63 19.74 -5.76
CA VAL A 337 8.83 18.91 -5.72
C VAL A 337 8.62 17.70 -4.81
N ALA A 338 7.91 17.86 -3.70
CA ALA A 338 7.55 16.78 -2.79
C ALA A 338 6.62 15.74 -3.42
N ALA A 339 5.83 16.10 -4.44
CA ALA A 339 4.92 15.16 -5.08
C ALA A 339 5.63 13.93 -5.69
N ILE A 340 6.88 14.10 -6.17
CA ILE A 340 7.69 12.99 -6.69
C ILE A 340 8.00 11.96 -5.60
N PRO A 341 8.72 12.29 -4.51
CA PRO A 341 8.97 11.33 -3.45
C PRO A 341 7.67 10.86 -2.77
N THR A 342 6.62 11.68 -2.69
CA THR A 342 5.30 11.24 -2.22
C THR A 342 4.77 10.06 -3.04
N ALA A 343 4.80 10.13 -4.38
CA ALA A 343 4.38 9.04 -5.26
C ALA A 343 5.20 7.76 -5.01
N TYR A 344 6.51 7.91 -4.78
CA TYR A 344 7.43 6.81 -4.46
C TYR A 344 7.35 6.31 -3.01
N THR A 345 6.64 6.98 -2.11
CA THR A 345 6.34 6.45 -0.77
C THR A 345 4.99 5.76 -0.70
N GLY A 346 4.23 5.71 -1.80
CA GLY A 346 3.03 4.88 -1.95
C GLY A 346 1.80 5.32 -1.15
N ALA A 347 1.93 6.23 -0.18
CA ALA A 347 0.79 6.81 0.53
C ALA A 347 1.09 8.22 1.06
N SER A 348 0.08 9.09 1.01
CA SER A 348 0.17 10.50 1.45
C SER A 348 0.76 10.65 2.85
N GLY A 349 0.23 9.90 3.81
CA GLY A 349 0.64 10.03 5.22
C GLY A 349 2.08 9.63 5.48
N ILE A 350 2.59 8.61 4.78
CA ILE A 350 3.96 8.10 4.95
C ILE A 350 4.97 9.18 4.59
N PHE A 351 4.75 9.89 3.48
CA PHE A 351 5.63 10.98 3.08
C PHE A 351 5.68 12.09 4.14
N VAL A 352 4.52 12.48 4.68
CA VAL A 352 4.45 13.48 5.76
C VAL A 352 5.26 13.03 6.96
N ILE A 353 5.20 11.74 7.32
CA ILE A 353 6.00 11.19 8.44
C ILE A 353 7.50 11.17 8.13
N ALA A 354 7.86 10.82 6.90
CA ALA A 354 9.24 10.68 6.46
C ALA A 354 9.95 12.03 6.29
N ALA A 355 9.34 12.97 5.58
CA ALA A 355 9.97 14.21 5.13
C ALA A 355 9.25 15.49 5.61
N GLY A 356 8.08 15.38 6.24
CA GLY A 356 7.28 16.55 6.61
C GLY A 356 7.98 17.50 7.58
N ALA A 357 8.72 16.99 8.57
CA ALA A 357 9.51 17.83 9.47
C ALA A 357 10.60 18.61 8.70
N VAL A 358 11.24 17.99 7.71
CA VAL A 358 12.24 18.64 6.87
C VAL A 358 11.59 19.78 6.07
N ILE A 359 10.47 19.52 5.39
CA ILE A 359 9.72 20.54 4.64
C ILE A 359 9.33 21.70 5.56
N TYR A 360 8.79 21.40 6.74
CA TYR A 360 8.40 22.40 7.72
C TYR A 360 9.59 23.29 8.12
N HIS A 361 10.71 22.70 8.52
CA HIS A 361 11.89 23.44 8.96
C HIS A 361 12.55 24.23 7.83
N GLU A 362 12.59 23.69 6.61
CA GLU A 362 13.09 24.39 5.43
C GLU A 362 12.24 25.62 5.13
N LEU A 363 10.90 25.49 5.11
CA LEU A 363 10.00 26.63 4.93
C LEU A 363 10.14 27.65 6.06
N ARG A 364 10.26 27.21 7.31
CA ARG A 364 10.49 28.11 8.46
C ARG A 364 11.82 28.85 8.36
N SER A 365 12.88 28.18 7.91
CA SER A 365 14.20 28.79 7.73
C SER A 365 14.19 29.88 6.65
N ALA A 366 13.36 29.72 5.63
CA ALA A 366 13.12 30.73 4.59
C ALA A 366 12.19 31.88 5.04
N GLY A 367 11.66 31.84 6.27
CA GLY A 367 10.78 32.87 6.83
C GLY A 367 9.29 32.62 6.64
N ALA A 368 8.86 31.42 6.21
CA ALA A 368 7.44 31.09 6.11
C ALA A 368 6.76 31.14 7.49
N ARG A 369 5.55 31.71 7.57
CA ARG A 369 4.74 31.67 8.79
C ARG A 369 4.41 30.23 9.19
N ARG A 370 4.27 29.96 10.49
CA ARG A 370 4.04 28.60 11.00
C ARG A 370 2.79 27.94 10.41
N GLN A 371 1.70 28.69 10.23
CA GLN A 371 0.46 28.19 9.65
C GLN A 371 0.62 27.74 8.19
N LEU A 372 1.31 28.54 7.37
CA LEU A 372 1.63 28.20 5.98
C LEU A 372 2.56 26.99 5.90
N ALA A 373 3.61 26.95 6.73
CA ALA A 373 4.52 25.82 6.76
C ALA A 373 3.79 24.51 7.16
N LEU A 374 2.86 24.56 8.11
CA LEU A 374 2.00 23.43 8.48
C LEU A 374 1.03 23.03 7.35
N ALA A 375 0.39 23.99 6.67
CA ALA A 375 -0.47 23.73 5.50
C ALA A 375 0.30 23.05 4.37
N ALA A 376 1.43 23.63 3.98
CA ALA A 376 2.26 23.12 2.90
C ALA A 376 2.82 21.72 3.22
N THR A 377 3.21 21.49 4.48
CA THR A 377 3.65 20.16 4.92
C THR A 377 2.53 19.13 4.79
N ALA A 378 1.31 19.44 5.22
CA ALA A 378 0.17 18.53 5.07
C ALA A 378 -0.21 18.29 3.59
N MET A 379 -0.17 19.34 2.76
CA MET A 379 -0.46 19.25 1.31
C MET A 379 0.60 18.48 0.52
N SER A 380 1.86 18.50 0.97
CA SER A 380 2.97 17.80 0.31
C SER A 380 2.76 16.28 0.26
N GLY A 381 2.09 15.71 1.27
CA GLY A 381 1.64 14.31 1.27
C GLY A 381 0.51 14.06 0.28
N SER A 382 -0.45 14.99 0.13
CA SER A 382 -1.64 14.73 -0.69
C SER A 382 -1.41 14.81 -2.19
N MET A 383 -0.63 15.79 -2.67
CA MET A 383 -0.57 16.05 -4.11
C MET A 383 0.09 14.94 -4.94
N GLY A 384 0.97 14.12 -4.35
CA GLY A 384 1.70 13.08 -5.07
C GLY A 384 0.93 11.78 -5.29
N VAL A 385 -0.25 11.60 -4.68
CA VAL A 385 -0.99 10.32 -4.70
C VAL A 385 -1.55 9.98 -6.08
N VAL A 386 -1.77 10.98 -6.93
CA VAL A 386 -2.28 10.79 -8.30
C VAL A 386 -1.17 10.53 -9.33
N LEU A 387 0.10 10.51 -8.92
CA LEU A 387 1.25 10.33 -9.80
C LEU A 387 1.79 8.89 -9.76
N ARG A 388 2.43 8.46 -10.86
CA ARG A 388 3.17 7.17 -10.91
C ARG A 388 4.37 7.21 -9.94
N PRO A 389 4.68 6.13 -9.19
CA PRO A 389 4.06 4.79 -9.15
C PRO A 389 3.11 4.56 -7.95
N CYS A 390 2.23 5.52 -7.62
CA CYS A 390 1.46 5.45 -6.37
C CYS A 390 0.62 4.16 -6.22
N LEU A 391 0.78 3.48 -5.09
CA LEU A 391 0.12 2.21 -4.80
C LEU A 391 -1.41 2.33 -4.73
N LEU A 392 -1.96 3.48 -4.32
CA LEU A 392 -3.42 3.64 -4.21
C LEU A 392 -4.12 3.46 -5.57
N VAL A 393 -3.54 3.99 -6.65
CA VAL A 393 -4.07 3.85 -8.02
C VAL A 393 -3.98 2.39 -8.50
N VAL A 394 -2.90 1.69 -8.13
CA VAL A 394 -2.75 0.25 -8.42
C VAL A 394 -3.85 -0.55 -7.75
N VAL A 395 -4.15 -0.26 -6.49
CA VAL A 395 -5.21 -0.94 -5.73
C VAL A 395 -6.57 -0.73 -6.40
N ILE A 396 -6.86 0.48 -6.89
CA ILE A 396 -8.09 0.75 -7.63
C ILE A 396 -8.20 -0.13 -8.87
N ALA A 397 -7.15 -0.18 -9.70
CA ALA A 397 -7.14 -0.99 -10.93
C ALA A 397 -7.14 -2.51 -10.64
N MET A 398 -6.60 -2.95 -9.51
CA MET A 398 -6.65 -4.36 -9.09
C MET A 398 -8.06 -4.79 -8.64
N LEU A 399 -8.79 -3.89 -7.99
CA LEU A 399 -10.13 -4.17 -7.45
C LEU A 399 -11.24 -3.94 -8.48
N ASN A 400 -11.00 -3.10 -9.49
CA ASN A 400 -11.98 -2.72 -10.48
C ASN A 400 -11.47 -3.00 -11.91
N ARG A 401 -12.22 -3.80 -12.67
CA ARG A 401 -11.85 -4.19 -14.04
C ARG A 401 -12.22 -3.17 -15.11
N GLU A 402 -12.96 -2.12 -14.76
CA GLU A 402 -13.44 -1.08 -15.71
C GLU A 402 -12.41 0.04 -15.94
N VAL A 403 -11.30 0.08 -15.17
CA VAL A 403 -10.28 1.13 -15.26
C VAL A 403 -8.88 0.55 -15.26
N THR A 404 -7.98 1.17 -16.04
CA THR A 404 -6.55 0.80 -16.08
C THR A 404 -5.68 1.78 -15.29
N THR A 405 -4.52 1.32 -14.83
CA THR A 405 -3.53 2.20 -14.16
C THR A 405 -3.07 3.32 -15.09
N ASP A 406 -2.86 3.02 -16.37
CA ASP A 406 -2.44 3.98 -17.38
C ASP A 406 -3.41 5.16 -17.52
N GLU A 407 -4.70 4.89 -17.63
CA GLU A 407 -5.75 5.91 -17.73
C GLU A 407 -5.80 6.79 -16.48
N LEU A 408 -5.81 6.16 -15.30
CA LEU A 408 -5.89 6.87 -14.03
C LEU A 408 -4.67 7.77 -13.80
N PHE A 409 -3.46 7.32 -14.16
CA PHE A 409 -2.25 8.14 -14.03
C PHE A 409 -2.18 9.26 -15.06
N SER A 410 -2.66 9.05 -16.29
CA SER A 410 -2.71 10.08 -17.32
C SER A 410 -3.60 11.25 -16.87
N TRP A 411 -4.82 10.96 -16.41
CA TRP A 411 -5.71 11.97 -15.85
C TRP A 411 -5.20 12.52 -14.51
N GLY A 412 -4.60 11.66 -13.69
CA GLY A 412 -3.98 12.04 -12.43
C GLY A 412 -2.90 13.12 -12.59
N ALA A 413 -2.10 13.07 -13.65
CA ALA A 413 -1.12 14.12 -13.95
C ALA A 413 -1.77 15.48 -14.26
N ILE A 414 -2.93 15.48 -14.93
CA ILE A 414 -3.71 16.71 -15.19
C ILE A 414 -4.29 17.24 -13.88
N VAL A 415 -4.83 16.38 -13.03
CA VAL A 415 -5.38 16.74 -11.72
C VAL A 415 -4.28 17.27 -10.78
N PHE A 416 -3.08 16.69 -10.85
CA PHE A 416 -1.90 17.20 -10.15
C PHE A 416 -1.54 18.61 -10.61
N ALA A 417 -1.45 18.83 -11.92
CA ALA A 417 -1.15 20.16 -12.48
C ALA A 417 -2.21 21.19 -12.07
N LEU A 418 -3.50 20.82 -12.12
CA LEU A 418 -4.60 21.66 -11.65
C LEU A 418 -4.46 22.00 -10.17
N SER A 419 -4.23 21.01 -9.31
CA SER A 419 -4.06 21.19 -7.86
C SER A 419 -2.84 22.05 -7.52
N ALA A 420 -1.74 21.89 -8.25
CA ALA A 420 -0.53 22.70 -8.10
C ALA A 420 -0.77 24.17 -8.50
N VAL A 421 -1.48 24.41 -9.60
CA VAL A 421 -1.88 25.76 -10.03
C VAL A 421 -2.83 26.40 -9.02
N LEU A 422 -3.82 25.67 -8.54
CA LEU A 422 -4.74 26.16 -7.50
C LEU A 422 -4.01 26.48 -6.19
N PHE A 423 -3.06 25.63 -5.78
CA PHE A 423 -2.25 25.88 -4.61
C PHE A 423 -1.40 27.14 -4.77
N PHE A 424 -0.76 27.32 -5.93
CA PHE A 424 -0.05 28.56 -6.29
C PHE A 424 -0.95 29.79 -6.23
N LEU A 425 -2.14 29.73 -6.83
CA LEU A 425 -3.07 30.86 -6.83
C LEU A 425 -3.53 31.20 -5.41
N VAL A 426 -3.88 30.20 -4.59
CA VAL A 426 -4.32 30.41 -3.21
C VAL A 426 -3.20 30.99 -2.34
N THR A 427 -1.97 30.47 -2.44
CA THR A 427 -0.84 30.97 -1.66
C THR A 427 -0.46 32.40 -2.05
N MET A 428 -0.56 32.75 -3.34
CA MET A 428 -0.21 34.09 -3.86
C MET A 428 -1.32 35.14 -3.65
N LEU A 429 -2.60 34.76 -3.71
CA LEU A 429 -3.72 35.72 -3.76
C LEU A 429 -4.39 35.94 -2.40
N VAL A 430 -4.49 34.92 -1.54
CA VAL A 430 -5.40 35.01 -0.37
C VAL A 430 -4.77 35.68 0.84
N ASN A 431 -3.51 35.37 1.15
CA ASN A 431 -2.85 35.86 2.36
C ASN A 431 -1.34 36.06 2.14
N ARG A 432 -0.96 36.72 1.05
CA ARG A 432 0.45 37.04 0.80
C ARG A 432 0.90 38.19 1.70
N GLN A 433 1.95 37.95 2.48
CA GLN A 433 2.50 38.93 3.42
C GLN A 433 3.92 39.35 3.05
N SER A 434 4.61 38.58 2.21
CA SER A 434 5.97 38.89 1.75
C SER A 434 5.99 39.77 0.50
N GLU A 435 7.09 40.51 0.29
CA GLU A 435 7.36 41.22 -0.97
C GLU A 435 7.91 40.26 -2.04
N MET A 436 7.49 40.41 -3.31
CA MET A 436 8.05 39.63 -4.43
C MET A 436 9.46 40.16 -4.76
N ARG A 437 10.49 39.57 -4.15
CA ARG A 437 11.90 39.85 -4.47
C ARG A 437 12.62 38.55 -4.79
N LEU A 438 12.64 38.17 -6.07
CA LEU A 438 13.46 37.05 -6.53
C LEU A 438 14.89 37.51 -6.83
N ALA A 439 15.88 36.64 -6.59
CA ALA A 439 17.25 36.90 -7.00
C ALA A 439 17.34 37.01 -8.55
N PRO A 440 18.23 37.86 -9.09
CA PRO A 440 18.48 37.92 -10.53
C PRO A 440 18.88 36.55 -11.07
N MET A 441 18.24 36.11 -12.17
CA MET A 441 18.46 34.77 -12.73
C MET A 441 19.92 34.52 -13.17
N GLY A 442 20.66 35.59 -13.50
CA GLY A 442 22.08 35.51 -13.84
C GLY A 442 22.99 35.08 -12.68
N GLU A 443 22.59 35.32 -11.42
CA GLU A 443 23.32 34.91 -10.21
C GLU A 443 22.80 33.58 -9.66
N ALA A 444 21.49 33.34 -9.73
CA ALA A 444 20.87 32.15 -9.15
C ALA A 444 21.14 30.85 -9.93
N ILE A 445 21.16 30.89 -11.27
CA ILE A 445 21.39 29.69 -12.11
C ILE A 445 22.77 29.05 -11.89
N PRO A 446 23.90 29.79 -11.86
CA PRO A 446 25.20 29.17 -11.62
C PRO A 446 25.30 28.55 -10.21
N GLU A 447 24.72 29.19 -9.19
CA GLU A 447 24.63 28.62 -7.84
C GLU A 447 23.75 27.36 -7.82
N MET A 448 22.63 27.35 -8.54
CA MET A 448 21.74 26.18 -8.67
C MET A 448 22.44 25.00 -9.36
N LEU A 449 23.21 25.26 -10.42
CA LEU A 449 24.03 24.23 -11.08
C LEU A 449 25.12 23.67 -10.15
N GLN A 450 25.73 24.52 -9.32
CA GLN A 450 26.69 24.07 -8.32
C GLN A 450 26.01 23.23 -7.23
N ALA A 451 24.80 23.59 -6.81
CA ALA A 451 23.98 22.82 -5.87
C ALA A 451 23.47 21.49 -6.46
N LEU A 452 23.41 21.34 -7.79
CA LEU A 452 23.07 20.08 -8.45
C LEU A 452 24.22 19.05 -8.43
N ARG A 453 25.48 19.51 -8.38
CA ARG A 453 26.66 18.63 -8.43
C ARG A 453 26.70 17.56 -7.32
N PRO A 454 26.33 17.85 -6.05
CA PRO A 454 26.18 16.83 -5.01
C PRO A 454 25.08 15.79 -5.27
N LEU A 455 24.09 16.07 -6.13
CA LEU A 455 22.97 15.16 -6.43
C LEU A 455 23.31 14.13 -7.51
N ILE A 456 24.26 14.44 -8.41
CA ILE A 456 24.74 13.55 -9.48
C ILE A 456 25.09 12.13 -8.99
N PRO A 457 25.88 11.92 -7.92
CA PRO A 457 26.19 10.56 -7.46
C PRO A 457 24.95 9.77 -7.03
N TYR A 458 23.95 10.43 -6.44
CA TYR A 458 22.69 9.78 -6.08
C TYR A 458 21.91 9.37 -7.33
N ALA A 459 21.82 10.27 -8.32
CA ALA A 459 21.21 9.96 -9.61
C ALA A 459 21.89 8.79 -10.33
N LEU A 460 23.22 8.68 -10.23
CA LEU A 460 23.98 7.55 -10.78
C LEU A 460 23.67 6.22 -10.07
N VAL A 461 23.53 6.23 -8.74
CA VAL A 461 23.13 5.02 -7.98
C VAL A 461 21.71 4.60 -8.37
N VAL A 462 20.78 5.55 -8.45
CA VAL A 462 19.40 5.29 -8.92
C VAL A 462 19.40 4.70 -10.33
N ALA A 463 20.12 5.34 -11.26
CA ALA A 463 20.23 4.85 -12.64
C ALA A 463 20.86 3.45 -12.72
N ALA A 464 21.90 3.18 -11.92
CA ALA A 464 22.55 1.87 -11.89
C ALA A 464 21.59 0.76 -11.43
N VAL A 465 20.78 1.01 -10.40
CA VAL A 465 19.79 0.04 -9.91
C VAL A 465 18.69 -0.18 -10.96
N VAL A 466 18.13 0.89 -11.53
CA VAL A 466 17.08 0.78 -12.56
C VAL A 466 17.61 0.07 -13.82
N LEU A 467 18.84 0.35 -14.25
CA LEU A 467 19.48 -0.34 -15.37
C LEU A 467 19.75 -1.81 -15.05
N ALA A 468 20.17 -2.14 -13.82
CA ALA A 468 20.38 -3.53 -13.41
C ALA A 468 19.08 -4.35 -13.46
N TYR A 469 17.95 -3.80 -13.01
CA TYR A 469 16.65 -4.47 -13.10
C TYR A 469 16.15 -4.56 -14.56
N SER A 470 16.23 -3.47 -15.31
CA SER A 470 15.71 -3.46 -16.69
C SER A 470 16.51 -4.34 -17.64
N TRP A 471 17.84 -4.28 -17.60
CA TRP A 471 18.70 -5.10 -18.47
C TRP A 471 18.89 -6.52 -17.93
N GLY A 472 19.10 -6.66 -16.61
CA GLY A 472 19.36 -7.95 -15.99
C GLY A 472 18.11 -8.82 -15.87
N LEU A 473 16.99 -8.25 -15.44
CA LEU A 473 15.75 -8.98 -15.14
C LEU A 473 14.63 -8.72 -16.16
N GLY A 474 14.77 -7.76 -17.07
CA GLY A 474 13.68 -7.38 -17.98
C GLY A 474 12.53 -6.66 -17.27
N VAL A 475 12.77 -6.12 -16.07
CA VAL A 475 11.75 -5.46 -15.24
C VAL A 475 12.03 -3.95 -15.23
N GLY A 476 11.10 -3.16 -15.75
CA GLY A 476 11.14 -1.70 -15.67
C GLY A 476 10.80 -1.18 -14.28
N LEU A 477 11.02 0.11 -14.02
CA LEU A 477 10.48 0.76 -12.82
C LEU A 477 9.06 1.26 -13.14
N ASP A 478 8.08 0.44 -12.80
CA ASP A 478 6.65 0.70 -12.94
C ASP A 478 5.93 0.55 -11.60
N GLU A 479 4.62 0.78 -11.58
CA GLU A 479 3.80 0.74 -10.38
C GLU A 479 3.70 -0.63 -9.69
N PHE A 480 3.91 -1.72 -10.43
CA PHE A 480 3.85 -3.10 -9.90
C PHE A 480 5.20 -3.57 -9.34
N SER A 481 6.31 -3.07 -9.91
CA SER A 481 7.69 -3.39 -9.51
C SER A 481 8.27 -2.41 -8.49
N ALA A 482 7.76 -1.18 -8.43
CA ALA A 482 8.19 -0.14 -7.51
C ALA A 482 8.25 -0.57 -6.03
N PRO A 483 7.25 -1.28 -5.44
CA PRO A 483 7.35 -1.74 -4.05
C PRO A 483 8.59 -2.62 -3.78
N ARG A 484 9.12 -3.28 -4.82
CA ARG A 484 10.30 -4.16 -4.74
C ARG A 484 11.60 -3.41 -5.02
N ILE A 485 11.61 -2.59 -6.06
CA ILE A 485 12.80 -1.86 -6.53
C ILE A 485 13.17 -0.72 -5.57
N LEU A 486 12.20 -0.01 -4.99
CA LEU A 486 12.47 1.17 -4.15
C LEU A 486 13.23 0.86 -2.87
N PRO A 487 12.89 -0.19 -2.08
CA PRO A 487 13.73 -0.59 -0.96
C PRO A 487 15.17 -0.92 -1.38
N VAL A 488 15.37 -1.62 -2.50
CA VAL A 488 16.71 -1.96 -3.01
C VAL A 488 17.48 -0.71 -3.44
N MET A 489 16.78 0.23 -4.09
CA MET A 489 17.34 1.52 -4.49
C MET A 489 17.80 2.33 -3.27
N LEU A 490 16.97 2.45 -2.24
CA LEU A 490 17.30 3.19 -1.03
C LEU A 490 18.37 2.48 -0.19
N LEU A 491 18.37 1.15 -0.16
CA LEU A 491 19.45 0.37 0.47
C LEU A 491 20.78 0.68 -0.23
N SER A 492 20.77 0.73 -1.56
CA SER A 492 21.95 1.06 -2.36
C SER A 492 22.44 2.49 -2.08
N ILE A 493 21.53 3.45 -1.91
CA ILE A 493 21.88 4.83 -1.54
C ILE A 493 22.50 4.87 -0.13
N LEU A 494 21.91 4.19 0.86
CA LEU A 494 22.47 4.15 2.22
C LEU A 494 23.85 3.47 2.25
N VAL A 495 24.05 2.41 1.48
CA VAL A 495 25.36 1.76 1.31
C VAL A 495 26.36 2.74 0.68
N PHE A 496 25.95 3.45 -0.37
CA PHE A 496 26.77 4.46 -1.03
C PHE A 496 27.18 5.58 -0.06
N GLU A 497 26.25 6.15 0.71
CA GLU A 497 26.54 7.19 1.70
C GLU A 497 27.48 6.66 2.80
N ALA A 498 27.24 5.45 3.29
CA ALA A 498 28.08 4.82 4.32
C ALA A 498 29.52 4.55 3.84
N ILE A 499 29.72 4.29 2.54
CA ILE A 499 31.05 4.14 1.93
C ILE A 499 31.69 5.53 1.70
N ARG A 500 30.94 6.46 1.11
CA ARG A 500 31.44 7.78 0.68
C ARG A 500 31.83 8.69 1.85
N PHE A 501 31.09 8.61 2.95
CA PHE A 501 31.26 9.44 4.14
C PHE A 501 31.85 8.69 5.33
N ARG A 502 32.40 7.49 5.11
CA ARG A 502 33.10 6.71 6.13
C ARG A 502 34.19 7.56 6.80
N GLY A 503 34.08 7.73 8.12
CA GLY A 503 35.06 8.45 8.94
C GLY A 503 35.02 9.98 8.82
N ARG A 504 34.00 10.57 8.20
CA ARG A 504 33.80 12.03 8.14
C ARG A 504 32.65 12.44 9.06
N ALA A 505 32.89 13.41 9.93
CA ALA A 505 31.82 14.08 10.66
C ALA A 505 31.00 14.90 9.66
N LEU A 506 29.80 14.43 9.34
CA LEU A 506 28.89 15.17 8.47
C LEU A 506 28.18 16.27 9.27
N PRO A 507 27.87 17.41 8.62
CA PRO A 507 26.98 18.41 9.21
C PRO A 507 25.64 17.74 9.56
N GLN A 508 25.08 18.12 10.71
CA GLN A 508 23.73 17.69 11.10
C GLN A 508 22.78 18.11 9.98
N THR A 509 22.03 17.16 9.42
CA THR A 509 20.89 17.49 8.57
C THR A 509 19.87 18.25 9.42
N ALA A 510 19.04 19.11 8.81
CA ALA A 510 18.04 19.94 9.50
C ALA A 510 17.00 19.13 10.32
N GLY A 511 17.03 17.78 10.25
CA GLY A 511 16.29 16.84 11.10
C GLY A 511 17.08 16.21 12.26
N GLY A 512 18.27 16.73 12.59
CA GLY A 512 18.96 16.45 13.86
C GLY A 512 19.69 15.11 14.00
N GLN A 513 19.85 14.31 12.94
CA GLN A 513 20.57 13.03 13.03
C GLN A 513 21.87 13.05 12.22
N ALA A 514 23.00 12.98 12.91
CA ALA A 514 24.30 12.75 12.29
C ALA A 514 24.31 11.37 11.64
N HIS A 515 24.68 11.29 10.36
CA HIS A 515 24.76 10.04 9.62
C HIS A 515 25.74 9.09 10.35
N SER A 516 25.22 8.02 10.95
CA SER A 516 25.95 7.15 11.87
C SER A 516 26.44 5.84 11.24
N GLY A 517 26.38 5.74 9.90
CA GLY A 517 26.77 4.57 9.12
C GLY A 517 25.56 3.72 8.70
N PHE A 518 25.82 2.69 7.90
CA PHE A 518 24.76 1.87 7.29
C PHE A 518 23.86 1.17 8.32
N GLU A 519 24.45 0.46 9.30
CA GLU A 519 23.67 -0.31 10.27
C GLU A 519 22.80 0.57 11.17
N PRO A 520 23.29 1.70 11.73
CA PRO A 520 22.45 2.59 12.52
C PRO A 520 21.34 3.26 11.71
N SER A 521 21.63 3.72 10.49
CA SER A 521 20.61 4.32 9.62
C SER A 521 19.54 3.31 9.22
N LEU A 522 19.91 2.09 8.82
CA LEU A 522 18.96 1.04 8.51
C LEU A 522 18.14 0.63 9.74
N ARG A 523 18.79 0.50 10.90
CA ARG A 523 18.13 0.17 12.17
C ARG A 523 17.14 1.24 12.59
N HIS A 524 17.48 2.52 12.49
CA HIS A 524 16.57 3.63 12.79
C HIS A 524 15.40 3.67 11.80
N ALA A 525 15.67 3.55 10.50
CA ALA A 525 14.62 3.46 9.48
C ALA A 525 13.65 2.33 9.80
N THR A 526 14.15 1.12 10.08
CA THR A 526 13.30 -0.03 10.38
C THR A 526 12.59 0.11 11.72
N SER A 527 13.22 0.67 12.75
CA SER A 527 12.57 0.90 14.05
C SER A 527 11.38 1.85 13.92
N ASP A 528 11.56 2.98 13.24
CA ASP A 528 10.47 3.93 12.98
C ASP A 528 9.38 3.26 12.11
N THR A 529 9.80 2.55 11.05
CA THR A 529 8.91 1.79 10.16
C THR A 529 8.06 0.78 10.91
N THR A 530 8.62 0.06 11.88
CA THR A 530 7.93 -1.00 12.61
C THR A 530 6.74 -0.45 13.40
N ALA A 531 6.87 0.75 13.97
CA ALA A 531 5.76 1.41 14.64
C ALA A 531 4.68 1.87 13.64
N GLU A 532 5.09 2.49 12.53
CA GLU A 532 4.17 3.02 11.52
C GLU A 532 3.42 1.91 10.77
N ILE A 533 4.11 0.85 10.34
CA ILE A 533 3.48 -0.35 9.74
C ILE A 533 2.46 -0.95 10.71
N GLY A 534 2.79 -1.03 11.99
CA GLY A 534 1.93 -1.63 13.00
C GLY A 534 0.63 -0.85 13.19
N ALA A 535 0.73 0.47 13.29
CA ALA A 535 -0.43 1.35 13.40
C ALA A 535 -1.25 1.37 12.10
N LEU A 536 -0.59 1.46 10.94
CA LEU A 536 -1.23 1.58 9.64
C LEU A 536 -1.93 0.29 9.21
N LEU A 537 -1.29 -0.88 9.33
CA LEU A 537 -1.89 -2.15 8.93
C LEU A 537 -3.06 -2.56 9.85
N LEU A 538 -3.00 -2.25 11.15
CA LEU A 538 -4.15 -2.42 12.03
C LEU A 538 -5.28 -1.47 11.65
N LEU A 539 -4.97 -0.20 11.39
CA LEU A 539 -5.96 0.77 10.94
C LEU A 539 -6.66 0.27 9.67
N PHE A 540 -5.90 -0.21 8.68
CA PHE A 540 -6.43 -0.73 7.41
C PHE A 540 -7.32 -1.95 7.61
N GLY A 541 -6.88 -2.93 8.42
CA GLY A 541 -7.69 -4.11 8.72
C GLY A 541 -9.03 -3.75 9.38
N LEU A 542 -9.02 -2.76 10.27
CA LEU A 542 -10.24 -2.27 10.92
C LEU A 542 -11.09 -1.38 10.00
N SER A 543 -10.49 -0.67 9.05
CA SER A 543 -11.23 0.06 8.01
C SER A 543 -11.97 -0.89 7.07
N ILE A 544 -11.40 -2.05 6.73
CA ILE A 544 -12.11 -3.08 5.95
C ILE A 544 -13.30 -3.63 6.75
N SER A 545 -13.11 -3.88 8.04
CA SER A 545 -14.20 -4.30 8.93
C SER A 545 -15.31 -3.25 9.03
N LEU A 546 -14.94 -1.97 9.16
CA LEU A 546 -15.90 -0.86 9.15
C LEU A 546 -16.61 -0.73 7.79
N GLY A 547 -15.89 -0.95 6.69
CA GLY A 547 -16.46 -1.02 5.35
C GLY A 547 -17.50 -2.14 5.24
N GLY A 548 -17.20 -3.32 5.77
CA GLY A 548 -18.14 -4.43 5.86
C GLY A 548 -19.40 -4.11 6.67
N VAL A 549 -19.28 -3.29 7.72
CA VAL A 549 -20.44 -2.76 8.45
C VAL A 549 -21.26 -1.80 7.60
N ILE A 550 -20.61 -0.89 6.87
CA ILE A 550 -21.29 0.07 5.98
C ILE A 550 -22.03 -0.66 4.86
N GLU A 551 -21.39 -1.67 4.26
CA GLU A 551 -21.98 -2.53 3.23
C GLU A 551 -23.22 -3.26 3.77
N ARG A 552 -23.11 -3.93 4.92
CA ARG A 552 -24.22 -4.69 5.53
C ARG A 552 -25.34 -3.81 6.10
N ALA A 553 -25.03 -2.57 6.45
CA ALA A 553 -26.04 -1.61 6.87
C ALA A 553 -26.91 -1.13 5.70
N GLU A 554 -26.64 -1.58 4.47
CA GLU A 554 -27.37 -1.23 3.25
C GLU A 554 -27.54 0.30 3.12
N LEU A 555 -26.51 1.07 3.50
CA LEU A 555 -26.57 2.53 3.40
C LEU A 555 -26.79 2.99 1.95
N MET A 556 -26.38 2.17 0.98
CA MET A 556 -26.67 2.41 -0.44
C MET A 556 -28.16 2.22 -0.80
N GLY A 557 -28.93 1.45 -0.03
CA GLY A 557 -30.38 1.35 -0.18
C GLY A 557 -31.14 2.61 0.27
N LEU A 558 -30.46 3.56 0.94
CA LEU A 558 -31.00 4.88 1.23
C LEU A 558 -30.91 5.83 0.02
N PHE A 559 -30.15 5.45 -1.01
CA PHE A 559 -30.03 6.23 -2.25
C PHE A 559 -31.24 5.92 -3.14
N PRO A 560 -31.84 6.92 -3.82
CA PRO A 560 -32.97 6.68 -4.71
C PRO A 560 -32.59 5.72 -5.85
N ASP A 561 -33.44 4.71 -6.11
CA ASP A 561 -33.27 3.72 -7.19
C ASP A 561 -33.10 4.34 -8.59
N SER A 562 -33.54 5.59 -8.76
CA SER A 562 -33.26 6.38 -9.95
C SER A 562 -32.94 7.83 -9.57
N VAL A 563 -31.67 8.20 -9.72
CA VAL A 563 -31.29 9.62 -9.64
C VAL A 563 -31.59 10.25 -11.00
N ALA A 564 -32.59 11.13 -11.06
CA ALA A 564 -33.08 11.69 -12.32
C ALA A 564 -32.05 12.57 -13.07
N SER A 565 -30.94 12.96 -12.43
CA SER A 565 -29.89 13.80 -13.01
C SER A 565 -28.49 13.32 -12.61
N PRO A 566 -27.58 13.08 -13.58
CA PRO A 566 -26.18 12.75 -13.32
C PRO A 566 -25.46 13.78 -12.44
N TRP A 567 -25.90 15.04 -12.47
CA TRP A 567 -25.36 16.13 -11.63
C TRP A 567 -25.68 15.92 -10.16
N LEU A 568 -26.92 15.50 -9.86
CA LEU A 568 -27.33 15.21 -8.48
C LEU A 568 -26.65 13.95 -7.98
N ALA A 569 -26.53 12.92 -8.83
CA ALA A 569 -25.77 11.71 -8.52
C ALA A 569 -24.31 12.06 -8.20
N MET A 570 -23.62 12.82 -9.05
CA MET A 570 -22.24 13.23 -8.78
C MET A 570 -22.11 14.04 -7.49
N GLY A 571 -22.99 15.00 -7.23
CA GLY A 571 -22.95 15.80 -6.01
C GLY A 571 -23.12 14.97 -4.73
N LEU A 572 -24.06 14.03 -4.76
CA LEU A 572 -24.29 13.11 -3.63
C LEU A 572 -23.12 12.14 -3.44
N MET A 573 -22.53 11.64 -4.53
CA MET A 573 -21.32 10.80 -4.49
C MET A 573 -20.12 11.57 -3.94
N VAL A 574 -19.88 12.81 -4.38
CA VAL A 574 -18.80 13.66 -3.85
C VAL A 574 -18.93 13.83 -2.34
N LEU A 575 -20.14 14.14 -1.83
CA LEU A 575 -20.38 14.28 -0.39
C LEU A 575 -20.12 12.97 0.37
N LEU A 576 -20.60 11.84 -0.17
CA LEU A 576 -20.36 10.53 0.41
C LEU A 576 -18.86 10.21 0.45
N LEU A 577 -18.15 10.37 -0.67
CA LEU A 577 -16.73 10.04 -0.82
C LEU A 577 -15.83 10.91 0.07
N VAL A 578 -16.12 12.20 0.17
CA VAL A 578 -15.41 13.10 1.11
C VAL A 578 -15.69 12.67 2.55
N GLY A 579 -16.94 12.34 2.89
CA GLY A 579 -17.31 11.83 4.21
C GLY A 579 -16.59 10.53 4.59
N LEU A 580 -16.43 9.61 3.63
CA LEU A 580 -15.63 8.39 3.81
C LEU A 580 -14.16 8.73 4.04
N GLY A 581 -13.55 9.59 3.21
CA GLY A 581 -12.15 10.01 3.35
C GLY A 581 -11.85 10.81 4.62
N MET A 582 -12.85 11.44 5.22
CA MET A 582 -12.75 12.17 6.49
C MET A 582 -12.61 11.26 7.73
N ILE A 583 -13.00 9.98 7.62
CA ILE A 583 -13.10 9.03 8.75
C ILE A 583 -12.24 7.78 8.52
N MET A 584 -12.16 7.31 7.28
CA MET A 584 -11.45 6.08 6.89
C MET A 584 -10.12 6.41 6.21
N ASP A 585 -9.18 5.49 6.29
CA ASP A 585 -8.02 5.55 5.40
C ASP A 585 -8.41 5.19 3.96
N ALA A 586 -7.67 5.72 2.99
CA ALA A 586 -7.90 5.60 1.57
C ALA A 586 -7.88 4.15 1.09
N PHE A 587 -7.04 3.26 1.65
CA PHE A 587 -7.00 1.86 1.21
C PHE A 587 -8.27 1.11 1.63
N GLY A 588 -8.67 1.24 2.89
CA GLY A 588 -9.94 0.70 3.39
C GLY A 588 -11.15 1.31 2.68
N ALA A 589 -11.11 2.62 2.41
CA ALA A 589 -12.17 3.33 1.69
C ALA A 589 -12.28 2.90 0.22
N VAL A 590 -11.16 2.67 -0.48
CA VAL A 590 -11.17 2.16 -1.86
C VAL A 590 -11.82 0.77 -1.94
N ILE A 591 -11.50 -0.13 -1.01
CA ILE A 591 -12.12 -1.48 -0.97
C ILE A 591 -13.64 -1.36 -0.81
N LEU A 592 -14.09 -0.53 0.13
CA LEU A 592 -15.51 -0.26 0.34
C LEU A 592 -16.18 0.35 -0.90
N VAL A 593 -15.58 1.39 -1.47
CA VAL A 593 -16.11 2.10 -2.65
C VAL A 593 -16.20 1.16 -3.85
N SER A 594 -15.18 0.32 -4.08
CA SER A 594 -15.19 -0.65 -5.17
C SER A 594 -16.31 -1.70 -5.01
N ALA A 595 -16.56 -2.16 -3.79
CA ALA A 595 -17.58 -3.17 -3.51
C ALA A 595 -19.01 -2.62 -3.58
N THR A 596 -19.23 -1.34 -3.22
CA THR A 596 -20.59 -0.80 -2.99
C THR A 596 -20.93 0.42 -3.84
N VAL A 597 -20.09 1.46 -3.83
CA VAL A 597 -20.42 2.77 -4.40
C VAL A 597 -20.18 2.82 -5.92
N ALA A 598 -19.14 2.13 -6.40
CA ALA A 598 -18.74 2.18 -7.81
C ALA A 598 -19.84 1.68 -8.76
N SER A 599 -20.50 0.57 -8.42
CA SER A 599 -21.59 0.01 -9.23
C SER A 599 -22.77 0.97 -9.36
N PHE A 600 -23.12 1.67 -8.27
CA PHE A 600 -24.17 2.69 -8.27
C PHE A 600 -23.81 3.89 -9.17
N ALA A 601 -22.56 4.35 -9.11
CA ALA A 601 -22.08 5.44 -9.96
C ALA A 601 -22.15 5.09 -11.45
N TYR A 602 -21.76 3.86 -11.81
CA TYR A 602 -21.79 3.40 -13.20
C TYR A 602 -23.23 3.27 -13.71
N GLN A 603 -24.14 2.76 -12.88
CA GLN A 603 -25.59 2.72 -13.21
C GLN A 603 -26.19 4.12 -13.38
N SER A 604 -25.65 5.12 -12.69
CA SER A 604 -26.04 6.53 -12.83
C SER A 604 -25.46 7.19 -14.09
N GLY A 605 -24.74 6.45 -14.94
CA GLY A 605 -24.16 6.93 -16.19
C GLY A 605 -22.85 7.72 -16.02
N ILE A 606 -22.18 7.61 -14.86
CA ILE A 606 -20.87 8.23 -14.64
C ILE A 606 -19.78 7.31 -15.19
N ASP A 607 -18.91 7.87 -16.03
CA ASP A 607 -17.76 7.14 -16.58
C ASP A 607 -16.84 6.59 -15.46
N PRO A 608 -16.37 5.33 -15.55
CA PRO A 608 -15.51 4.71 -14.53
C PRO A 608 -14.23 5.49 -14.22
N VAL A 609 -13.53 6.00 -15.23
CA VAL A 609 -12.29 6.75 -15.04
C VAL A 609 -12.59 8.08 -14.35
N HIS A 610 -13.66 8.75 -14.76
CA HIS A 610 -14.12 9.97 -14.12
C HIS A 610 -14.47 9.75 -12.64
N PHE A 611 -15.25 8.71 -12.33
CA PHE A 611 -15.63 8.36 -10.97
C PHE A 611 -14.42 8.11 -10.06
N TRP A 612 -13.44 7.33 -10.53
CA TRP A 612 -12.26 7.01 -9.73
C TRP A 612 -11.31 8.21 -9.57
N MET A 613 -11.22 9.10 -10.56
CA MET A 613 -10.51 10.38 -10.36
C MET A 613 -11.19 11.25 -9.31
N VAL A 614 -12.52 11.38 -9.35
CA VAL A 614 -13.27 12.11 -8.32
C VAL A 614 -13.05 11.48 -6.95
N THR A 615 -13.06 10.14 -6.88
CA THR A 615 -12.81 9.39 -5.65
C THR A 615 -11.43 9.67 -5.05
N LEU A 616 -10.37 9.64 -5.87
CA LEU A 616 -9.01 9.96 -5.41
C LEU A 616 -8.92 11.38 -4.84
N VAL A 617 -9.45 12.37 -5.56
CA VAL A 617 -9.42 13.77 -5.11
C VAL A 617 -10.28 13.98 -3.87
N ALA A 618 -11.44 13.30 -3.76
CA ALA A 618 -12.32 13.35 -2.60
C ALA A 618 -11.65 12.77 -1.35
N PHE A 619 -10.92 11.66 -1.47
CA PHE A 619 -10.15 11.08 -0.37
C PHE A 619 -9.01 11.97 0.08
N GLU A 620 -8.30 12.60 -0.85
CA GLU A 620 -7.25 13.56 -0.51
C GLU A 620 -7.81 14.82 0.18
N LEU A 621 -8.97 15.31 -0.25
CA LEU A 621 -9.69 16.36 0.48
C LEU A 621 -10.10 15.88 1.88
N GLY A 622 -10.60 14.64 2.01
CA GLY A 622 -10.97 14.03 3.28
C GLY A 622 -9.81 13.95 4.27
N TYR A 623 -8.61 13.61 3.79
CA TYR A 623 -7.37 13.57 4.58
C TYR A 623 -6.94 14.92 5.16
N LEU A 624 -7.43 16.01 4.58
CA LEU A 624 -7.17 17.39 5.02
C LEU A 624 -8.35 17.99 5.80
N THR A 625 -9.51 17.34 5.80
CA THR A 625 -10.75 17.85 6.38
C THR A 625 -11.04 17.20 7.74
N PRO A 626 -11.43 17.96 8.80
CA PRO A 626 -11.88 17.39 10.07
C PRO A 626 -13.09 16.46 9.86
N PRO A 627 -13.34 15.42 10.68
CA PRO A 627 -12.89 15.27 12.07
C PRO A 627 -11.53 14.61 12.26
N VAL A 628 -11.11 13.67 11.38
CA VAL A 628 -9.82 12.99 11.53
C VAL A 628 -8.69 13.85 10.96
N SER A 629 -8.83 14.34 9.72
CA SER A 629 -7.79 15.12 9.03
C SER A 629 -6.40 14.48 9.12
N LEU A 630 -6.29 13.23 8.62
CA LEU A 630 -5.12 12.36 8.83
C LEU A 630 -3.79 13.06 8.54
N ASN A 631 -3.66 13.78 7.43
CA ASN A 631 -2.41 14.45 7.07
C ASN A 631 -2.04 15.57 8.06
N HIS A 632 -3.02 16.24 8.66
CA HIS A 632 -2.77 17.24 9.70
C HIS A 632 -2.34 16.58 11.02
N LEU A 633 -2.87 15.41 11.35
CA LEU A 633 -2.43 14.63 12.51
C LEU A 633 -0.98 14.18 12.35
N LEU A 634 -0.63 13.65 11.18
CA LEU A 634 0.72 13.19 10.89
C LEU A 634 1.71 14.37 10.81
N THR A 635 1.30 15.50 10.22
CA THR A 635 2.10 16.74 10.24
C THR A 635 2.38 17.17 11.68
N ARG A 636 1.36 17.15 12.54
CA ARG A 636 1.50 17.47 13.97
C ARG A 636 2.44 16.49 14.69
N GLN A 637 2.37 15.19 14.37
CA GLN A 637 3.22 14.15 14.96
C GLN A 637 4.71 14.37 14.64
N VAL A 638 5.06 14.82 13.43
CA VAL A 638 6.46 15.04 13.04
C VAL A 638 7.00 16.42 13.37
N VAL A 639 6.17 17.46 13.27
CA VAL A 639 6.58 18.84 13.56
C VAL A 639 6.56 19.12 15.07
N GLY A 640 5.65 18.48 15.80
CA GLY A 640 5.50 18.60 17.24
C GLY A 640 4.36 19.52 17.68
N ASP A 641 3.76 19.16 18.81
CA ASP A 641 2.59 19.85 19.41
C ASP A 641 2.90 21.30 19.82
N GLU A 642 4.15 21.57 20.20
CA GLU A 642 4.59 22.90 20.60
C GLU A 642 4.55 23.88 19.43
N GLU A 643 5.09 23.51 18.28
CA GLU A 643 5.08 24.35 17.07
C GLU A 643 3.64 24.62 16.58
N VAL A 644 2.77 23.61 16.69
CA VAL A 644 1.33 23.76 16.39
C VAL A 644 0.65 24.75 17.35
N ARG A 645 0.97 24.67 18.65
CA ARG A 645 0.45 25.60 19.67
C ARG A 645 0.95 27.02 19.40
N LEU A 646 2.23 27.16 19.07
CA LEU A 646 2.85 28.44 18.77
C LEU A 646 2.28 29.07 17.49
N ALA A 647 1.96 28.26 16.47
CA ALA A 647 1.26 28.73 15.27
C ALA A 647 -0.11 29.35 15.59
N ARG A 648 -0.82 28.80 16.58
CA ARG A 648 -2.11 29.34 17.03
C ARG A 648 -1.94 30.66 17.81
N THR A 649 -0.88 30.79 18.62
CA THR A 649 -0.60 32.03 19.36
C THR A 649 -0.15 33.16 18.45
N GLU A 650 0.71 32.87 17.46
CA GLU A 650 1.16 33.87 16.47
C GLU A 650 -0.01 34.46 15.67
N ALA A 651 -0.97 33.61 15.28
CA ALA A 651 -2.10 34.03 14.48
C ALA A 651 -3.28 34.58 15.30
N SER A 652 -3.19 34.63 16.64
CA SER A 652 -4.31 34.96 17.53
C SER A 652 -4.90 36.36 17.29
N GLY A 653 -4.08 37.34 16.91
CA GLY A 653 -4.51 38.69 16.53
C GLY A 653 -5.03 38.84 15.10
N GLY A 654 -4.90 37.80 14.26
CA GLY A 654 -5.25 37.83 12.85
C GLY A 654 -6.72 37.50 12.53
N SER A 655 -7.05 37.48 11.23
CA SER A 655 -8.37 37.08 10.71
C SER A 655 -8.68 35.60 10.94
N PHE A 656 -9.94 35.19 10.76
CA PHE A 656 -10.33 33.76 10.88
C PHE A 656 -9.48 32.87 9.97
N TYR A 657 -9.24 33.32 8.73
CA TYR A 657 -8.37 32.64 7.78
C TYR A 657 -6.96 32.49 8.34
N GLN A 658 -6.33 33.56 8.83
CA GLN A 658 -4.96 33.51 9.37
C GLN A 658 -4.83 32.56 10.57
N ARG A 659 -5.84 32.49 11.43
CA ARG A 659 -5.86 31.59 12.60
C ARG A 659 -5.93 30.11 12.21
N HIS A 660 -6.68 29.80 11.16
CA HIS A 660 -6.98 28.44 10.72
C HIS A 660 -6.37 28.10 9.36
N GLU A 661 -5.41 28.90 8.91
CA GLU A 661 -4.86 28.80 7.56
C GLU A 661 -4.30 27.41 7.29
N ARG A 662 -3.70 26.77 8.29
CA ARG A 662 -3.20 25.39 8.16
C ARG A 662 -4.25 24.40 7.63
N ILE A 663 -5.54 24.60 7.93
CA ILE A 663 -6.66 23.72 7.53
C ILE A 663 -7.43 24.33 6.36
N VAL A 664 -7.75 25.64 6.44
CA VAL A 664 -8.59 26.32 5.45
C VAL A 664 -7.90 26.39 4.09
N MET A 665 -6.59 26.64 4.03
CA MET A 665 -5.86 26.71 2.76
C MET A 665 -5.91 25.37 2.01
N PRO A 666 -5.51 24.22 2.62
CA PRO A 666 -5.66 22.91 1.99
C PRO A 666 -7.08 22.59 1.54
N MET A 667 -8.09 22.85 2.39
CA MET A 667 -9.50 22.59 2.05
C MET A 667 -10.00 23.45 0.89
N VAL A 668 -9.59 24.71 0.79
CA VAL A 668 -9.96 25.57 -0.35
C VAL A 668 -9.30 25.05 -1.64
N VAL A 669 -8.02 24.68 -1.60
CA VAL A 669 -7.30 24.17 -2.78
C VAL A 669 -7.88 22.84 -3.25
N MET A 670 -7.98 21.85 -2.35
CA MET A 670 -8.48 20.53 -2.73
C MET A 670 -10.00 20.52 -2.95
N GLY A 671 -10.75 21.35 -2.25
CA GLY A 671 -12.20 21.49 -2.46
C GLY A 671 -12.51 22.12 -3.81
N THR A 672 -11.77 23.16 -4.21
CA THR A 672 -11.91 23.73 -5.56
C THR A 672 -11.45 22.76 -6.64
N ALA A 673 -10.35 22.04 -6.44
CA ALA A 673 -9.91 20.99 -7.35
C ALA A 673 -10.99 19.91 -7.51
N LEU A 674 -11.58 19.43 -6.41
CA LEU A 674 -12.64 18.42 -6.41
C LEU A 674 -13.88 18.88 -7.17
N VAL A 675 -14.34 20.11 -6.94
CA VAL A 675 -15.50 20.66 -7.67
C VAL A 675 -15.21 20.74 -9.18
N LEU A 676 -14.02 21.18 -9.56
CA LEU A 676 -13.64 21.23 -10.98
C LEU A 676 -13.57 19.83 -11.59
N VAL A 677 -12.90 18.88 -10.93
CA VAL A 677 -12.76 17.50 -11.42
C VAL A 677 -14.11 16.79 -11.46
N ALA A 678 -15.01 17.04 -10.52
CA ALA A 678 -16.34 16.41 -10.49
C ALA A 678 -17.28 16.95 -11.57
N PHE A 679 -17.35 18.27 -11.75
CA PHE A 679 -18.43 18.88 -12.53
C PHE A 679 -18.02 19.42 -13.90
N VAL A 680 -16.74 19.74 -14.14
CA VAL A 680 -16.30 20.21 -15.46
C VAL A 680 -16.44 19.12 -16.53
N PRO A 681 -16.01 17.86 -16.30
CA PRO A 681 -16.22 16.81 -17.30
C PRO A 681 -17.70 16.54 -17.56
N LEU A 682 -18.57 16.57 -16.54
CA LEU A 682 -20.02 16.44 -16.72
C LEU A 682 -20.61 17.57 -17.58
N LEU A 683 -20.10 18.78 -17.44
CA LEU A 683 -20.50 19.90 -18.30
C LEU A 683 -20.14 19.63 -19.75
N LEU A 684 -18.95 19.07 -19.99
CA LEU A 684 -18.48 18.72 -21.33
C LEU A 684 -19.22 17.52 -21.93
N TYR A 685 -19.68 16.57 -21.11
CA TYR A 685 -20.51 15.44 -21.58
C TYR A 685 -21.95 15.85 -21.93
N ALA A 686 -22.44 16.95 -21.36
CA ALA A 686 -23.78 17.47 -21.61
C ALA A 686 -23.85 18.44 -22.82
N LEU A 687 -22.70 18.96 -23.27
CA LEU A 687 -22.53 19.78 -24.47
C LEU A 687 -22.31 18.90 -25.69
#